data_AF-T2JWR5-F1
#
_entry.id   AF-T2JWR5-F1
#
_cell.length_a   1.000
_cell.length_b   1.000
_cell.length_c   1.000
_cell.angle_alpha   90.00
_cell.angle_beta   90.00
_cell.angle_gamma   90.00
#
_symmetry.space_group_name_H-M   'P 1'
#
loop_
_entity.id
_entity.type
_entity.pdbx_description
1 polymer ?
#
loop_
_entity_poly.entity_id
_entity_poly.type
_entity_poly.pdbx_seq_one_letter_code
_entity_poly.pdbx_strand_id
1 'polypeptide(L)'
;MGSINNSVTAFEALLSEQEIYETYGTPALKRELAQQLITKAQQLLKQEKNAKNIIPIPEFLRPNFEYIASFDKNKVFKNKQTQGHFDNNKSLSQEQLQEVFDTQRNIYRKMIEEGCYQNQIAVDLFKSARQPDKDSITNLTKLLYRQVDYFKKKKDFQTYRQGILETKGFSPTELTASLVNVEFQENQLTASPPVQFKHLFPSNYTPQQALEVKQVKADYDAAYNIASAYNRKQKFENDTHLKITTKSGKNIEVVNYKRFVDHSEVNNLSRQPLNLRIIDNTNRKTKNNHRLITQYLDGDGKWNNLGFVCELSREKHGLKAGLNSSEAKLKVAQSLGKKEVQLLFNQANAIALDWRKKLEETKTPDELNQYTNATWHLCHNHTLDTTNNFVYSAFGDKIIEQTAQPKLQFDNFLVGQLKKYNEVPESLWKSDQFLDLQIQEVDGDKMWQVFNPETEDYQSFGVASYKEFQLPIGTKVKGQIKGDLFTTARLDIDNPLLKDTEIVIGNMTKYPTVGHEFRNESATIVLSEQQNVPPQPLIKLNGKKLGQLDSNAVELFKQYNRFRDQLTFNVSLTSYGEGNGKEIIATTEQGTSFKIEKSHFLADKDLKDTQFNGEQVTVTLSLETPKKKAMVANIKQADGSLLPIGEFTTNQKASKLALSKVGLFKEGATFQAKINSRVTAASIEIKPDSLEYPALGKWQGISQNTTEIELEPTAKRFIETITTQPTLLHRFEQQWQDKGQIETLPTLGLSVDLNRVAATKEFLEKYHIPYKLIPLDDKSVQLESERSYGVFTMIESDVPTNIRQWMEQASKGIFDANNSDENALSSYHKKLISILPLSNNQQQERLQNSKAVYHTVETTKVNKRGSPPSENGEHNQTENSVKITANSDNKQKDKISEYISFNDIPSEPEIDEIDKLMEQQIKTDLVAPIAAQFLKVQDPSNSPTRHYQGKEITIDYDGHHLTIKNNQDNSIKMKARFVGVNPASKKSQWLSELPENSPGLRDADVQKWTSEAVKNYIKQKQVEQENNHSVCLSK
;
A
#
# COMPACT_ATOMS: atom_id res chain seq x y z
N MET A 1 16.07 7.09 26.55
CA MET A 1 16.60 6.93 25.17
C MET A 1 15.64 6.06 24.35
N GLY A 2 16.08 5.19 23.43
CA GLY A 2 15.25 4.62 22.35
C GLY A 2 13.84 4.12 22.70
N SER A 3 13.65 3.35 23.78
CA SER A 3 12.32 2.90 24.22
C SER A 3 11.49 4.03 24.83
N ILE A 4 12.10 4.89 25.66
CA ILE A 4 11.44 6.01 26.33
C ILE A 4 10.98 7.06 25.31
N ASN A 5 11.83 7.43 24.34
CA ASN A 5 11.44 8.35 23.25
C ASN A 5 10.23 7.81 22.46
N ASN A 6 10.26 6.53 22.09
CA ASN A 6 9.14 5.89 21.39
C ASN A 6 7.83 5.97 22.22
N SER A 7 7.91 5.85 23.55
CA SER A 7 6.75 5.98 24.44
C SER A 7 6.25 7.42 24.54
N VAL A 8 7.14 8.40 24.70
CA VAL A 8 6.76 9.84 24.70
C VAL A 8 6.07 10.22 23.40
N THR A 9 6.63 9.84 22.25
CA THR A 9 5.99 10.08 20.94
C THR A 9 4.63 9.39 20.80
N ALA A 10 4.41 8.24 21.45
CA ALA A 10 3.08 7.61 21.49
C ALA A 10 2.08 8.42 22.33
N PHE A 11 2.52 9.04 23.43
CA PHE A 11 1.67 9.90 24.27
C PHE A 11 1.31 11.20 23.54
N GLU A 12 2.31 11.85 22.91
CA GLU A 12 2.12 13.04 22.07
C GLU A 12 1.17 12.77 20.89
N ALA A 13 1.34 11.64 20.19
CA ALA A 13 0.47 11.28 19.07
C ALA A 13 -1.00 11.12 19.47
N LEU A 14 -1.29 10.53 20.63
CA LEU A 14 -2.66 10.39 21.13
C LEU A 14 -3.24 11.68 21.71
N LEU A 15 -2.39 12.56 22.25
CA LEU A 15 -2.77 13.92 22.64
C LEU A 15 -3.20 14.73 21.41
N SER A 16 -2.38 14.76 20.35
CA SER A 16 -2.72 15.48 19.12
C SER A 16 -3.89 14.85 18.35
N GLU A 17 -4.10 13.53 18.44
CA GLU A 17 -5.33 12.90 17.93
C GLU A 17 -6.56 13.41 18.68
N GLN A 18 -6.52 13.47 20.02
CA GLN A 18 -7.62 14.03 20.80
C GLN A 18 -7.91 15.48 20.40
N GLU A 19 -6.87 16.31 20.23
CA GLU A 19 -7.00 17.70 19.78
C GLU A 19 -7.63 17.81 18.38
N ILE A 20 -7.37 16.86 17.47
CA ILE A 20 -8.03 16.77 16.15
C ILE A 20 -9.52 16.43 16.30
N TYR A 21 -9.89 15.46 17.13
CA TYR A 21 -11.29 15.14 17.43
C TYR A 21 -12.03 16.32 18.07
N GLU A 22 -11.40 17.01 19.02
CA GLU A 22 -11.95 18.19 19.69
C GLU A 22 -12.15 19.37 18.74
N THR A 23 -11.19 19.63 17.86
CA THR A 23 -11.22 20.80 16.97
C THR A 23 -12.05 20.57 15.71
N TYR A 24 -11.97 19.39 15.10
CA TYR A 24 -12.49 19.11 13.75
C TYR A 24 -13.55 18.00 13.72
N GLY A 25 -13.73 17.24 14.80
CA GLY A 25 -14.73 16.15 14.88
C GLY A 25 -16.18 16.65 14.86
N THR A 26 -17.09 15.84 14.29
CA THR A 26 -18.54 16.05 14.49
C THR A 26 -18.92 15.76 15.95
N PRO A 27 -20.08 16.24 16.43
CA PRO A 27 -20.64 15.81 17.71
C PRO A 27 -20.68 14.27 17.86
N ALA A 28 -20.97 13.54 16.77
CA ALA A 28 -20.91 12.07 16.74
C ALA A 28 -19.50 11.51 17.03
N LEU A 29 -18.48 11.94 16.27
CA LEU A 29 -17.09 11.50 16.48
C LEU A 29 -16.54 11.88 17.87
N LYS A 30 -16.90 13.07 18.38
CA LYS A 30 -16.54 13.49 19.74
C LYS A 30 -17.13 12.55 20.79
N ARG A 31 -18.42 12.20 20.68
CA ARG A 31 -19.07 11.22 21.57
C ARG A 31 -18.44 9.83 21.45
N GLU A 32 -18.06 9.41 20.25
CA GLU A 32 -17.41 8.12 20.02
C GLU A 32 -16.05 8.04 20.74
N LEU A 33 -15.16 9.02 20.53
CA LEU A 33 -13.87 9.05 21.21
C LEU A 33 -14.06 9.11 22.74
N ALA A 34 -14.95 9.97 23.24
CA ALA A 34 -15.25 10.04 24.68
C ALA A 34 -15.69 8.68 25.23
N GLN A 35 -16.57 7.95 24.54
CA GLN A 35 -17.01 6.62 24.95
C GLN A 35 -15.86 5.59 24.92
N GLN A 36 -14.95 5.66 23.95
CA GLN A 36 -13.76 4.81 23.91
C GLN A 36 -12.84 5.07 25.12
N LEU A 37 -12.62 6.33 25.48
CA LEU A 37 -11.82 6.74 26.65
C LEU A 37 -12.45 6.28 27.98
N ILE A 38 -13.75 6.50 28.16
CA ILE A 38 -14.53 6.03 29.32
C ILE A 38 -14.40 4.50 29.45
N THR A 39 -14.67 3.77 28.37
CA THR A 39 -14.59 2.31 28.32
C THR A 39 -13.19 1.81 28.67
N LYS A 40 -12.13 2.47 28.16
CA LYS A 40 -10.74 2.12 28.49
C LYS A 40 -10.43 2.34 29.97
N ALA A 41 -10.83 3.48 30.55
CA ALA A 41 -10.58 3.79 31.95
C ALA A 41 -11.18 2.72 32.89
N GLN A 42 -12.43 2.32 32.62
CA GLN A 42 -13.11 1.22 33.32
C GLN A 42 -12.38 -0.12 33.18
N GLN A 43 -11.93 -0.47 31.96
CA GLN A 43 -11.20 -1.71 31.72
C GLN A 43 -9.90 -1.77 32.53
N LEU A 44 -9.14 -0.66 32.59
CA LEU A 44 -7.91 -0.57 33.39
C LEU A 44 -8.19 -0.74 34.89
N LEU A 45 -9.16 -0.02 35.43
CA LEU A 45 -9.56 -0.11 36.85
C LEU A 45 -10.08 -1.51 37.23
N LYS A 46 -10.64 -2.26 36.28
CA LYS A 46 -11.04 -3.67 36.45
C LYS A 46 -9.86 -4.64 36.34
N GLN A 47 -8.90 -4.37 35.45
CA GLN A 47 -7.70 -5.20 35.24
C GLN A 47 -6.71 -5.10 36.40
N GLU A 48 -6.57 -3.92 37.01
CA GLU A 48 -5.77 -3.72 38.24
C GLU A 48 -6.21 -4.67 39.38
N LYS A 49 -7.51 -4.96 39.48
CA LYS A 49 -8.11 -5.84 40.49
C LYS A 49 -8.01 -7.34 40.17
N ASN A 50 -7.40 -7.73 39.04
CA ASN A 50 -7.35 -9.13 38.59
C ASN A 50 -5.97 -9.76 38.80
N ALA A 51 -5.87 -10.68 39.76
CA ALA A 51 -4.64 -11.37 40.14
C ALA A 51 -3.91 -12.13 39.00
N LYS A 52 -4.57 -12.43 37.87
CA LYS A 52 -3.95 -13.15 36.74
C LYS A 52 -3.25 -12.26 35.72
N ASN A 53 -3.53 -10.95 35.68
CA ASN A 53 -2.94 -10.06 34.66
C ASN A 53 -3.00 -8.58 35.10
N ILE A 54 -2.26 -8.24 36.16
CA ILE A 54 -2.28 -6.91 36.77
C ILE A 54 -1.61 -5.90 35.85
N ILE A 55 -2.35 -4.85 35.48
CA ILE A 55 -1.80 -3.61 34.90
C ILE A 55 -1.91 -2.55 35.99
N PRO A 56 -0.79 -2.17 36.65
CA PRO A 56 -0.83 -1.19 37.73
C PRO A 56 -1.07 0.22 37.17
N ILE A 57 -1.98 0.97 37.78
CA ILE A 57 -2.21 2.39 37.45
C ILE A 57 -1.40 3.23 38.45
N PRO A 58 -0.45 4.06 38.00
CA PRO A 58 0.31 4.93 38.90
C PRO A 58 -0.60 5.88 39.68
N GLU A 59 -0.27 6.09 40.96
CA GLU A 59 -1.07 6.88 41.90
C GLU A 59 -1.38 8.29 41.40
N PHE A 60 -0.43 8.95 40.72
CA PHE A 60 -0.59 10.30 40.15
C PHE A 60 -1.56 10.37 38.93
N LEU A 61 -1.91 9.23 38.33
CA LEU A 61 -2.88 9.11 37.23
C LEU A 61 -4.22 8.52 37.68
N ARG A 62 -4.24 7.76 38.78
CA ARG A 62 -5.41 7.04 39.28
C ARG A 62 -6.67 7.92 39.42
N PRO A 63 -6.64 9.11 40.04
CA PRO A 63 -7.83 9.95 40.18
C PRO A 63 -8.42 10.38 38.85
N ASN A 64 -7.58 10.66 37.84
CA ASN A 64 -8.04 11.05 36.51
C ASN A 64 -8.77 9.88 35.80
N PHE A 65 -8.27 8.65 35.92
CA PHE A 65 -8.94 7.47 35.36
C PHE A 65 -10.24 7.14 36.11
N GLU A 66 -10.27 7.29 37.44
CA GLU A 66 -11.49 7.10 38.24
C GLU A 66 -12.55 8.16 37.91
N TYR A 67 -12.16 9.40 37.65
CA TYR A 67 -13.05 10.47 37.19
C TYR A 67 -13.62 10.18 35.80
N ILE A 68 -12.79 9.86 34.79
CA ILE A 68 -13.25 9.51 33.44
C ILE A 68 -14.18 8.29 33.47
N ALA A 69 -13.88 7.28 34.28
CA ALA A 69 -14.74 6.09 34.41
C ALA A 69 -16.13 6.37 35.03
N SER A 70 -16.31 7.52 35.70
CA SER A 70 -17.57 7.90 36.36
C SER A 70 -18.64 8.46 35.41
N PHE A 71 -18.26 8.86 34.19
CA PHE A 71 -19.18 9.41 33.18
C PHE A 71 -20.10 8.36 32.51
N ASP A 72 -19.89 7.07 32.79
CA ASP A 72 -20.77 5.99 32.32
C ASP A 72 -22.07 5.92 33.13
N LYS A 73 -22.96 6.88 32.86
CA LYS A 73 -24.37 6.98 33.29
C LYS A 73 -24.67 6.50 34.72
N ASN A 74 -24.72 7.45 35.65
CA ASN A 74 -25.59 7.38 36.84
C ASN A 74 -25.48 6.11 37.71
N LYS A 75 -24.26 5.60 37.94
CA LYS A 75 -24.01 4.69 39.07
C LYS A 75 -23.03 5.27 40.07
N VAL A 76 -23.62 5.66 41.21
CA VAL A 76 -22.96 5.97 42.48
C VAL A 76 -22.27 7.34 42.55
N PHE A 77 -23.04 8.35 42.95
CA PHE A 77 -22.85 8.93 44.29
C PHE A 77 -24.18 9.29 44.93
N LYS A 78 -24.46 8.72 46.11
CA LYS A 78 -25.56 9.16 46.96
C LYS A 78 -25.10 10.42 47.69
N ASN A 79 -25.77 11.54 47.45
CA ASN A 79 -26.08 12.48 48.52
C ASN A 79 -27.58 12.78 48.51
N LYS A 80 -28.12 13.08 49.69
CA LYS A 80 -29.54 12.92 50.00
C LYS A 80 -30.42 14.03 49.39
N GLN A 81 -31.69 13.68 49.18
CA GLN A 81 -32.84 14.57 48.97
C GLN A 81 -32.88 15.36 47.66
N THR A 82 -33.34 14.71 46.60
CA THR A 82 -34.65 15.01 45.98
C THR A 82 -35.07 13.86 45.05
N GLN A 83 -36.37 13.61 44.92
CA GLN A 83 -36.88 12.59 43.98
C GLN A 83 -36.98 13.21 42.58
N GLY A 84 -36.08 12.81 41.68
CA GLY A 84 -36.15 13.10 40.25
C GLY A 84 -36.07 11.80 39.45
N HIS A 85 -36.84 11.71 38.36
CA HIS A 85 -36.85 10.52 37.50
C HIS A 85 -35.50 10.30 36.80
N PHE A 86 -35.06 9.04 36.73
CA PHE A 86 -33.85 8.64 36.01
C PHE A 86 -34.16 8.32 34.54
N ASP A 87 -33.76 9.22 33.63
CA ASP A 87 -33.74 8.93 32.19
C ASP A 87 -32.40 8.32 31.77
N ASN A 88 -32.41 7.02 31.46
CA ASN A 88 -31.22 6.25 31.07
C ASN A 88 -30.69 6.58 29.65
N ASN A 89 -31.28 7.57 28.96
CA ASN A 89 -30.99 7.85 27.55
C ASN A 89 -30.32 9.20 27.25
N LYS A 90 -29.94 9.98 28.27
CA LYS A 90 -29.15 11.21 28.03
C LYS A 90 -27.77 10.85 27.48
N SER A 91 -27.46 11.37 26.29
CA SER A 91 -26.09 11.47 25.77
C SER A 91 -25.28 12.42 26.65
N LEU A 92 -23.94 12.30 26.63
CA LEU A 92 -23.06 13.25 27.31
C LEU A 92 -23.35 14.66 26.77
N SER A 93 -23.55 15.64 27.67
CA SER A 93 -23.65 17.05 27.29
C SER A 93 -22.33 17.53 26.69
N GLN A 94 -22.35 18.68 26.00
CA GLN A 94 -21.13 19.28 25.46
C GLN A 94 -20.10 19.58 26.56
N GLU A 95 -20.56 20.00 27.73
CA GLU A 95 -19.74 20.21 28.93
C GLU A 95 -19.11 18.90 29.41
N GLN A 96 -19.91 17.83 29.55
CA GLN A 96 -19.41 16.51 29.98
C GLN A 96 -18.43 15.89 28.98
N LEU A 97 -18.63 16.12 27.67
CA LEU A 97 -17.64 15.73 26.65
C LEU A 97 -16.32 16.49 26.86
N GLN A 98 -16.38 17.79 27.13
CA GLN A 98 -15.20 18.60 27.39
C GLN A 98 -14.48 18.19 28.69
N GLU A 99 -15.20 17.88 29.77
CA GLU A 99 -14.61 17.38 31.02
C GLU A 99 -13.85 16.06 30.83
N VAL A 100 -14.40 15.13 30.04
CA VAL A 100 -13.71 13.86 29.68
C VAL A 100 -12.43 14.15 28.90
N PHE A 101 -12.49 15.03 27.89
CA PHE A 101 -11.33 15.41 27.10
C PHE A 101 -10.27 16.15 27.91
N ASP A 102 -10.64 17.13 28.73
CA ASP A 102 -9.72 17.89 29.57
C ASP A 102 -9.01 16.98 30.58
N THR A 103 -9.74 16.02 31.16
CA THR A 103 -9.17 15.03 32.08
C THR A 103 -8.20 14.07 31.37
N GLN A 104 -8.55 13.64 30.15
CA GLN A 104 -7.68 12.77 29.34
C GLN A 104 -6.44 13.50 28.83
N ARG A 105 -6.57 14.79 28.50
CA ARG A 105 -5.45 15.68 28.15
C ARG A 105 -4.46 15.78 29.31
N ASN A 106 -4.95 15.93 30.53
CA ASN A 106 -4.16 15.94 31.75
C ASN A 106 -3.44 14.59 31.98
N ILE A 107 -4.09 13.45 31.71
CA ILE A 107 -3.43 12.13 31.74
C ILE A 107 -2.25 12.08 30.76
N TYR A 108 -2.43 12.48 29.50
CA TYR A 108 -1.35 12.46 28.52
C TYR A 108 -0.20 13.41 28.87
N ARG A 109 -0.50 14.64 29.32
CA ARG A 109 0.53 15.60 29.76
C ARG A 109 1.38 15.05 30.91
N LYS A 110 0.75 14.48 31.94
CA LYS A 110 1.46 13.79 33.05
C LYS A 110 2.32 12.61 32.57
N MET A 111 1.86 11.84 31.57
CA MET A 111 2.67 10.76 30.96
C MET A 111 3.87 11.28 30.16
N ILE A 112 3.70 12.39 29.44
CA ILE A 112 4.77 13.08 28.70
C ILE A 112 5.81 13.64 29.68
N GLU A 113 5.38 14.31 30.75
CA GLU A 113 6.23 14.85 31.81
C GLU A 113 7.13 13.77 32.42
N GLU A 114 6.56 12.63 32.84
CA GLU A 114 7.33 11.50 33.39
C GLU A 114 8.28 10.88 32.35
N GLY A 115 7.84 10.75 31.08
CA GLY A 115 8.69 10.27 30.00
C GLY A 115 9.87 11.19 29.68
N CYS A 116 9.65 12.51 29.70
CA CYS A 116 10.70 13.53 29.57
C CYS A 116 11.66 13.52 30.77
N TYR A 117 11.14 13.35 31.99
CA TYR A 117 11.95 13.22 33.20
C TYR A 117 12.88 11.99 33.16
N GLN A 118 12.36 10.81 32.81
CA GLN A 118 13.18 9.60 32.65
C GLN A 118 14.16 9.70 31.47
N ASN A 119 13.82 10.46 30.43
CA ASN A 119 14.77 10.78 29.36
C ASN A 119 15.91 11.68 29.82
N GLN A 120 15.64 12.71 30.64
CA GLN A 120 16.70 13.55 31.20
C GLN A 120 17.66 12.73 32.08
N ILE A 121 17.12 11.86 32.95
CA ILE A 121 17.94 10.91 33.74
C ILE A 121 18.78 10.01 32.82
N ALA A 122 18.21 9.55 31.70
CA ALA A 122 18.94 8.71 30.74
C ALA A 122 20.05 9.45 29.97
N VAL A 123 19.95 10.77 29.78
CA VAL A 123 21.00 11.65 29.23
C VAL A 123 22.09 11.91 30.29
N ASP A 124 21.69 12.20 31.53
CA ASP A 124 22.59 12.51 32.65
C ASP A 124 23.12 11.27 33.39
N LEU A 125 22.98 10.07 32.82
CA LEU A 125 23.45 8.81 33.39
C LEU A 125 24.98 8.77 33.61
N PHE A 126 25.74 9.57 32.84
CA PHE A 126 27.20 9.71 33.04
C PHE A 126 27.56 10.77 34.11
N LYS A 127 26.59 11.55 34.58
CA LYS A 127 26.75 12.59 35.62
C LYS A 127 26.15 12.18 36.97
N SER A 128 25.29 11.16 36.99
CA SER A 128 24.62 10.67 38.21
C SER A 128 24.49 9.15 38.23
N ALA A 129 24.56 8.55 39.42
CA ALA A 129 24.41 7.10 39.60
C ALA A 129 22.95 6.60 39.45
N ARG A 130 21.99 7.49 39.16
CA ARG A 130 20.58 7.14 39.05
C ARG A 130 20.28 6.55 37.67
N GLN A 131 19.88 5.30 37.63
CA GLN A 131 19.43 4.66 36.38
C GLN A 131 18.02 5.15 36.02
N PRO A 132 17.72 5.36 34.72
CA PRO A 132 16.37 5.69 34.27
C PRO A 132 15.45 4.47 34.41
N ASP A 133 14.27 4.68 34.98
CA ASP A 133 13.24 3.65 35.08
C ASP A 133 12.58 3.46 33.71
N LYS A 134 12.89 2.32 33.07
CA LYS A 134 12.32 1.94 31.78
C LYS A 134 11.02 1.17 31.93
N ASP A 135 10.80 0.56 33.09
CA ASP A 135 9.64 -0.30 33.34
C ASP A 135 8.43 0.55 33.73
N SER A 136 8.61 1.65 34.47
CA SER A 136 7.56 2.67 34.67
C SER A 136 7.00 3.18 33.33
N ILE A 137 7.87 3.64 32.43
CA ILE A 137 7.48 4.15 31.10
C ILE A 137 6.86 3.05 30.23
N THR A 138 7.37 1.83 30.28
CA THR A 138 6.78 0.67 29.57
C THR A 138 5.42 0.26 30.15
N ASN A 139 5.19 0.51 31.45
CA ASN A 139 3.87 0.31 32.06
C ASN A 139 2.88 1.41 31.65
N LEU A 140 3.31 2.67 31.54
CA LEU A 140 2.46 3.76 31.02
C LEU A 140 1.91 3.46 29.62
N THR A 141 2.68 2.86 28.71
CA THR A 141 2.18 2.51 27.37
C THR A 141 1.06 1.47 27.35
N LYS A 142 0.81 0.75 28.46
CA LYS A 142 -0.31 -0.20 28.61
C LYS A 142 -1.64 0.51 28.93
N LEU A 143 -1.55 1.73 29.48
CA LEU A 143 -2.69 2.55 29.89
C LEU A 143 -3.34 3.30 28.72
N LEU A 144 -2.66 3.39 27.57
CA LEU A 144 -3.19 4.03 26.35
C LEU A 144 -4.42 3.30 25.80
N TYR A 145 -5.43 4.03 25.32
CA TYR A 145 -6.66 3.43 24.79
C TYR A 145 -6.43 2.59 23.52
N ARG A 146 -5.55 3.07 22.62
CA ARG A 146 -5.02 2.31 21.48
C ARG A 146 -3.49 2.27 21.50
N GLN A 147 -2.91 1.35 20.75
CA GLN A 147 -1.45 1.28 20.55
C GLN A 147 -1.05 2.12 19.33
N VAL A 148 -0.06 2.98 19.51
CA VAL A 148 0.61 3.70 18.43
C VAL A 148 1.86 2.90 18.04
N ASP A 149 1.91 2.39 16.81
CA ASP A 149 2.99 1.50 16.35
C ASP A 149 3.72 1.99 15.08
N TYR A 150 3.27 3.08 14.45
CA TYR A 150 3.86 3.57 13.20
C TYR A 150 5.35 3.91 13.33
N PHE A 151 5.84 4.32 14.51
CA PHE A 151 7.26 4.60 14.75
C PHE A 151 8.15 3.35 14.83
N LYS A 152 7.56 2.15 15.03
CA LYS A 152 8.23 0.86 14.87
C LYS A 152 8.21 0.46 13.39
N LYS A 153 7.04 0.53 12.75
CA LYS A 153 6.84 0.15 11.34
C LYS A 153 7.61 1.02 10.36
N LYS A 154 7.72 2.33 10.56
CA LYS A 154 8.56 3.21 9.71
C LYS A 154 10.07 2.90 9.73
N LYS A 155 10.50 1.97 10.60
CA LYS A 155 11.87 1.45 10.67
C LYS A 155 11.96 0.01 10.12
N ASP A 156 10.83 -0.57 9.72
CA ASP A 156 10.80 -1.81 8.95
C ASP A 156 11.19 -1.48 7.50
N PHE A 157 12.07 -2.30 6.95
CA PHE A 157 12.58 -2.21 5.59
C PHE A 157 11.50 -2.53 4.54
N GLN A 158 10.40 -3.19 4.94
CA GLN A 158 9.30 -3.54 4.04
C GLN A 158 8.23 -2.45 3.89
N THR A 159 8.17 -1.48 4.81
CA THR A 159 7.24 -0.34 4.70
C THR A 159 7.64 0.55 3.53
N TYR A 160 6.67 0.85 2.67
CA TYR A 160 6.85 1.51 1.36
C TYR A 160 7.85 0.80 0.42
N ARG A 161 7.96 -0.53 0.56
CA ARG A 161 8.67 -1.41 -0.39
C ARG A 161 7.84 -2.62 -0.81
N GLN A 162 7.20 -3.29 0.15
CA GLN A 162 6.29 -4.41 -0.09
C GLN A 162 4.86 -4.16 0.44
N GLY A 163 4.64 -3.07 1.18
CA GLY A 163 3.32 -2.68 1.66
C GLY A 163 3.31 -1.33 2.37
N ILE A 164 2.11 -0.83 2.63
CA ILE A 164 1.85 0.48 3.22
C ILE A 164 2.16 0.56 4.72
N LEU A 165 2.23 1.78 5.24
CA LEU A 165 2.29 2.05 6.68
C LEU A 165 0.87 1.96 7.27
N GLU A 166 0.41 0.77 7.66
CA GLU A 166 -0.93 0.56 8.27
C GLU A 166 -1.16 1.51 9.47
N THR A 167 -2.11 2.43 9.30
CA THR A 167 -2.60 3.44 10.26
C THR A 167 -3.78 2.90 11.06
N LYS A 168 -3.93 3.32 12.34
CA LYS A 168 -4.96 2.78 13.27
C LYS A 168 -5.66 3.88 14.06
N GLY A 169 -5.74 5.08 13.49
CA GLY A 169 -6.21 6.28 14.16
C GLY A 169 -5.85 7.50 13.33
N PHE A 170 -5.98 8.66 13.96
CA PHE A 170 -6.08 9.96 13.29
C PHE A 170 -5.10 11.00 13.86
N SER A 171 -4.02 10.54 14.52
CA SER A 171 -2.89 11.41 14.86
C SER A 171 -2.32 12.07 13.60
N PRO A 172 -1.67 13.25 13.69
CA PRO A 172 -1.18 13.96 12.51
C PRO A 172 -0.31 13.09 11.58
N THR A 173 0.57 12.26 12.17
CA THR A 173 1.42 11.34 11.38
C THR A 173 0.62 10.21 10.74
N GLU A 174 -0.45 9.72 11.35
CA GLU A 174 -1.33 8.71 10.74
C GLU A 174 -2.20 9.33 9.63
N LEU A 175 -2.70 10.56 9.77
CA LEU A 175 -3.40 11.24 8.66
C LEU A 175 -2.47 11.45 7.46
N THR A 176 -1.24 11.93 7.67
CA THR A 176 -0.24 12.03 6.58
C THR A 176 0.11 10.67 6.00
N ALA A 177 0.30 9.63 6.83
CA ALA A 177 0.58 8.29 6.35
C ALA A 177 -0.59 7.70 5.54
N SER A 178 -1.84 7.96 5.91
CA SER A 178 -3.01 7.54 5.14
C SER A 178 -3.04 8.19 3.75
N LEU A 179 -2.69 9.47 3.61
CA LEU A 179 -2.52 10.11 2.28
C LEU A 179 -1.39 9.45 1.47
N VAL A 180 -0.21 9.29 2.09
CA VAL A 180 0.95 8.66 1.44
C VAL A 180 0.67 7.20 1.07
N ASN A 181 -0.20 6.49 1.80
CA ASN A 181 -0.58 5.12 1.49
C ASN A 181 -1.39 5.01 0.20
N VAL A 182 -2.34 5.94 -0.04
CA VAL A 182 -3.12 6.00 -1.30
C VAL A 182 -2.18 6.25 -2.47
N GLU A 183 -1.43 7.36 -2.42
CA GLU A 183 -0.43 7.75 -3.42
C GLU A 183 0.60 6.64 -3.71
N PHE A 184 1.09 5.97 -2.66
CA PHE A 184 2.07 4.89 -2.80
C PHE A 184 1.48 3.67 -3.50
N GLN A 185 0.21 3.32 -3.26
CA GLN A 185 -0.41 2.15 -3.88
C GLN A 185 -0.79 2.40 -5.34
N GLU A 186 -1.27 3.60 -5.66
CA GLU A 186 -1.53 4.03 -7.05
C GLU A 186 -0.25 4.09 -7.89
N ASN A 187 0.90 4.34 -7.26
CA ASN A 187 2.20 4.51 -7.92
C ASN A 187 3.24 3.45 -7.50
N GLN A 188 2.83 2.29 -6.99
CA GLN A 188 3.77 1.28 -6.48
C GLN A 188 4.54 0.63 -7.64
N LEU A 189 5.85 0.88 -7.70
CA LEU A 189 6.72 0.20 -8.65
C LEU A 189 6.78 -1.31 -8.36
N THR A 190 6.37 -2.12 -9.35
CA THR A 190 6.56 -3.57 -9.31
C THR A 190 8.02 -3.92 -9.52
N ALA A 191 8.61 -4.74 -8.63
CA ALA A 191 9.96 -5.25 -8.82
C ALA A 191 10.02 -6.26 -9.99
N SER A 192 10.75 -5.91 -11.05
CA SER A 192 11.04 -6.82 -12.17
C SER A 192 12.22 -7.75 -11.85
N PRO A 193 12.19 -9.02 -12.31
CA PRO A 193 13.33 -9.94 -12.16
C PRO A 193 14.63 -9.38 -12.77
N PRO A 194 15.81 -9.60 -12.16
CA PRO A 194 17.08 -9.05 -12.65
C PRO A 194 17.38 -9.35 -14.12
N VAL A 195 17.00 -10.54 -14.62
CA VAL A 195 17.20 -10.93 -16.02
C VAL A 195 16.57 -9.98 -17.04
N GLN A 196 15.49 -9.30 -16.67
CA GLN A 196 14.84 -8.33 -17.56
C GLN A 196 15.77 -7.17 -17.94
N PHE A 197 16.64 -6.74 -17.02
CA PHE A 197 17.56 -5.63 -17.24
C PHE A 197 18.91 -6.04 -17.82
N LYS A 198 19.09 -7.33 -18.18
CA LYS A 198 20.36 -7.84 -18.71
C LYS A 198 20.89 -6.99 -19.88
N HIS A 199 20.01 -6.63 -20.82
CA HIS A 199 20.36 -5.87 -22.02
C HIS A 199 20.63 -4.37 -21.81
N LEU A 200 20.57 -3.86 -20.57
CA LEU A 200 20.97 -2.49 -20.25
C LEU A 200 22.44 -2.20 -20.66
N PHE A 201 23.29 -3.23 -20.68
CA PHE A 201 24.67 -3.17 -21.15
C PHE A 201 24.89 -4.14 -22.34
N PRO A 202 25.82 -3.85 -23.26
CA PRO A 202 26.03 -4.68 -24.46
C PRO A 202 26.86 -5.95 -24.19
N SER A 203 26.66 -6.99 -25.00
CA SER A 203 27.39 -8.28 -24.90
C SER A 203 28.78 -8.26 -25.56
N ASN A 204 29.54 -7.17 -25.44
CA ASN A 204 30.77 -6.93 -26.20
C ASN A 204 32.08 -7.28 -25.47
N TYR A 205 32.06 -8.27 -24.57
CA TYR A 205 33.22 -8.72 -23.79
C TYR A 205 33.65 -10.15 -24.16
N THR A 206 34.90 -10.47 -23.84
CA THR A 206 35.50 -11.80 -24.06
C THR A 206 35.08 -12.82 -22.99
N PRO A 207 35.07 -14.12 -23.32
CA PRO A 207 34.84 -15.18 -22.34
C PRO A 207 35.83 -15.15 -21.16
N GLN A 208 37.09 -14.76 -21.38
CA GLN A 208 38.11 -14.64 -20.34
C GLN A 208 37.75 -13.55 -19.31
N GLN A 209 37.28 -12.37 -19.75
CA GLN A 209 36.80 -11.31 -18.86
C GLN A 209 35.64 -11.81 -17.99
N ALA A 210 34.67 -12.54 -18.59
CA ALA A 210 33.54 -13.10 -17.86
C ALA A 210 33.95 -14.15 -16.80
N LEU A 211 35.03 -14.90 -17.03
CA LEU A 211 35.58 -15.84 -16.05
C LEU A 211 36.30 -15.12 -14.91
N GLU A 212 37.14 -14.11 -15.19
CA GLU A 212 37.82 -13.31 -14.15
C GLU A 212 36.80 -12.63 -13.22
N VAL A 213 35.81 -11.96 -13.80
CA VAL A 213 34.67 -11.35 -13.08
C VAL A 213 33.98 -12.36 -12.17
N LYS A 214 33.80 -13.61 -12.62
CA LYS A 214 33.16 -14.67 -11.85
C LYS A 214 34.01 -15.13 -10.65
N GLN A 215 35.33 -15.13 -10.78
CA GLN A 215 36.23 -15.44 -9.68
C GLN A 215 36.13 -14.37 -8.59
N VAL A 216 36.31 -13.10 -8.94
CA VAL A 216 36.25 -11.96 -7.99
C VAL A 216 34.87 -11.83 -7.33
N LYS A 217 33.79 -12.05 -8.10
CA LYS A 217 32.43 -12.06 -7.55
C LYS A 217 32.26 -13.13 -6.48
N ALA A 218 32.86 -14.31 -6.62
CA ALA A 218 32.73 -15.38 -5.64
C ALA A 218 33.41 -15.03 -4.31
N ASP A 219 34.57 -14.37 -4.36
CA ASP A 219 35.28 -13.88 -3.17
C ASP A 219 34.47 -12.78 -2.46
N TYR A 220 33.91 -11.85 -3.24
CA TYR A 220 32.96 -10.84 -2.74
C TYR A 220 31.74 -11.49 -2.09
N ASP A 221 31.07 -12.41 -2.79
CA ASP A 221 29.86 -13.10 -2.31
C ASP A 221 30.15 -13.88 -1.03
N ALA A 222 31.31 -14.54 -0.92
CA ALA A 222 31.72 -15.25 0.29
C ALA A 222 31.86 -14.28 1.48
N ALA A 223 32.57 -13.17 1.31
CA ALA A 223 32.72 -12.15 2.35
C ALA A 223 31.38 -11.50 2.72
N TYR A 224 30.56 -11.13 1.72
CA TYR A 224 29.26 -10.50 1.92
C TYR A 224 28.24 -11.43 2.59
N ASN A 225 28.27 -12.73 2.25
CA ASN A 225 27.41 -13.73 2.89
C ASN A 225 27.81 -13.98 4.34
N ILE A 226 29.11 -13.93 4.67
CA ILE A 226 29.59 -13.96 6.06
C ILE A 226 29.10 -12.72 6.82
N ALA A 227 29.25 -11.51 6.26
CA ALA A 227 28.74 -10.28 6.88
C ALA A 227 27.21 -10.34 7.10
N SER A 228 26.46 -10.79 6.09
CA SER A 228 25.00 -10.97 6.12
C SER A 228 24.55 -12.05 7.12
N ALA A 229 25.33 -13.11 7.29
CA ALA A 229 25.12 -14.13 8.31
C ALA A 229 25.24 -13.54 9.72
N TYR A 230 26.30 -12.78 10.03
CA TYR A 230 26.44 -12.10 11.32
C TYR A 230 25.42 -10.97 11.54
N ASN A 231 25.01 -10.24 10.49
CA ASN A 231 23.94 -9.25 10.59
C ASN A 231 22.59 -9.90 10.94
N ARG A 232 22.25 -11.03 10.31
CA ARG A 232 21.06 -11.84 10.68
C ARG A 232 21.15 -12.36 12.11
N LYS A 233 22.34 -12.83 12.53
CA LYS A 233 22.63 -13.28 13.90
C LYS A 233 22.26 -12.20 14.93
N GLN A 234 22.73 -10.97 14.74
CA GLN A 234 22.46 -9.82 15.63
C GLN A 234 20.96 -9.44 15.76
N LYS A 235 20.07 -9.87 14.85
CA LYS A 235 18.63 -9.60 14.97
C LYS A 235 17.93 -10.48 16.01
N PHE A 236 18.48 -11.65 16.32
CA PHE A 236 17.81 -12.67 17.14
C PHE A 236 18.66 -13.24 18.28
N GLU A 237 19.98 -13.05 18.24
CA GLU A 237 20.94 -13.58 19.20
C GLU A 237 21.60 -12.45 20.00
N ASN A 238 21.75 -12.68 21.32
CA ASN A 238 22.44 -11.76 22.21
C ASN A 238 23.91 -11.52 21.81
N ASP A 239 24.42 -10.37 22.25
CA ASP A 239 25.83 -9.96 22.21
C ASP A 239 26.81 -10.92 22.91
N THR A 240 26.28 -11.80 23.77
CA THR A 240 27.02 -12.68 24.65
C THR A 240 26.53 -14.10 24.48
N HIS A 241 27.47 -15.02 24.30
CA HIS A 241 27.23 -16.43 24.02
C HIS A 241 28.13 -17.33 24.88
N LEU A 242 27.82 -18.62 24.89
CA LEU A 242 28.59 -19.67 25.52
C LEU A 242 29.32 -20.44 24.42
N LYS A 243 30.66 -20.38 24.44
CA LYS A 243 31.51 -21.22 23.60
C LYS A 243 31.77 -22.52 24.34
N ILE A 244 31.32 -23.62 23.76
CA ILE A 244 31.39 -24.95 24.33
C ILE A 244 32.37 -25.77 23.49
N THR A 245 33.46 -26.23 24.11
CA THR A 245 34.42 -27.13 23.46
C THR A 245 34.17 -28.56 23.92
N THR A 246 33.80 -29.45 22.99
CA THR A 246 33.59 -30.88 23.26
C THR A 246 34.91 -31.61 23.50
N LYS A 247 34.85 -32.83 24.05
CA LYS A 247 36.01 -33.74 24.18
C LYS A 247 36.68 -34.05 22.82
N SER A 248 35.94 -33.97 21.72
CA SER A 248 36.46 -34.11 20.34
C SER A 248 37.00 -32.81 19.73
N GLY A 249 37.17 -31.75 20.52
CA GLY A 249 37.68 -30.45 20.06
C GLY A 249 36.72 -29.61 19.22
N LYS A 250 35.47 -30.07 19.01
CA LYS A 250 34.46 -29.29 18.28
C LYS A 250 33.99 -28.12 19.14
N ASN A 251 33.88 -26.95 18.53
CA ASN A 251 33.31 -25.77 19.17
C ASN A 251 31.83 -25.65 18.79
N ILE A 252 30.96 -25.66 19.79
CA ILE A 252 29.53 -25.40 19.66
C ILE A 252 29.28 -24.01 20.26
N GLU A 253 28.60 -23.15 19.52
CA GLU A 253 28.20 -21.84 20.00
C GLU A 253 26.74 -21.89 20.50
N VAL A 254 26.53 -21.52 21.77
CA VAL A 254 25.20 -21.51 22.42
C VAL A 254 24.81 -20.11 22.82
N VAL A 255 23.64 -19.67 22.37
CA VAL A 255 23.20 -18.27 22.35
C VAL A 255 21.90 -18.10 23.11
N ASN A 256 21.59 -16.85 23.49
CA ASN A 256 20.40 -16.49 24.26
C ASN A 256 20.27 -17.25 25.61
N TYR A 257 21.40 -17.71 26.18
CA TYR A 257 21.44 -18.47 27.44
C TYR A 257 20.76 -17.76 28.61
N LYS A 258 20.84 -16.42 28.65
CA LYS A 258 20.19 -15.53 29.64
C LYS A 258 18.66 -15.67 29.75
N ARG A 259 18.02 -16.43 28.85
CA ARG A 259 16.59 -16.80 28.93
C ARG A 259 16.31 -18.04 29.76
N PHE A 260 17.35 -18.78 30.14
CA PHE A 260 17.26 -20.09 30.79
C PHE A 260 18.10 -20.17 32.06
N VAL A 261 19.29 -19.56 32.04
CA VAL A 261 20.28 -19.58 33.13
C VAL A 261 20.81 -18.17 33.39
N ASP A 262 21.08 -17.84 34.65
CA ASP A 262 21.61 -16.53 35.04
C ASP A 262 23.15 -16.47 35.00
N HIS A 263 23.72 -15.28 35.20
CA HIS A 263 25.18 -15.08 35.16
C HIS A 263 25.94 -15.80 36.28
N SER A 264 25.33 -16.01 37.45
CA SER A 264 25.93 -16.73 38.58
C SER A 264 25.95 -18.24 38.30
N GLU A 265 24.85 -18.76 37.75
CA GLU A 265 24.72 -20.15 37.32
C GLU A 265 25.71 -20.48 36.19
N VAL A 266 25.81 -19.64 35.16
CA VAL A 266 26.80 -19.79 34.08
C VAL A 266 28.24 -19.80 34.60
N ASN A 267 28.56 -18.92 35.56
CA ASN A 267 29.89 -18.91 36.19
C ASN A 267 30.17 -20.21 36.95
N ASN A 268 29.20 -20.75 37.69
CA ASN A 268 29.34 -22.04 38.36
C ASN A 268 29.51 -23.20 37.36
N LEU A 269 28.68 -23.24 36.32
CA LEU A 269 28.75 -24.22 35.24
C LEU A 269 30.08 -24.18 34.47
N SER A 270 30.71 -23.00 34.34
CA SER A 270 32.01 -22.83 33.67
C SER A 270 33.21 -23.45 34.41
N ARG A 271 33.08 -23.70 35.73
CA ARG A 271 34.18 -24.16 36.59
C ARG A 271 34.47 -25.66 36.46
N GLN A 272 33.55 -26.43 35.89
CA GLN A 272 33.65 -27.88 35.79
C GLN A 272 33.22 -28.40 34.41
N PRO A 273 33.69 -29.60 33.98
CA PRO A 273 33.23 -30.20 32.73
C PRO A 273 31.75 -30.59 32.81
N LEU A 274 31.00 -30.34 31.73
CA LEU A 274 29.56 -30.58 31.68
C LEU A 274 29.21 -31.76 30.75
N ASN A 275 28.17 -32.51 31.12
CA ASN A 275 27.49 -33.42 30.20
C ASN A 275 26.38 -32.65 29.48
N LEU A 276 26.42 -32.64 28.15
CA LEU A 276 25.55 -31.85 27.30
C LEU A 276 24.84 -32.72 26.27
N ARG A 277 23.62 -32.31 25.89
CA ARG A 277 22.90 -32.86 24.74
C ARG A 277 22.26 -31.77 23.90
N ILE A 278 22.12 -32.02 22.60
CA ILE A 278 21.40 -31.16 21.66
C ILE A 278 20.08 -31.85 21.30
N ILE A 279 18.96 -31.14 21.42
CA ILE A 279 17.62 -31.61 21.06
C ILE A 279 16.92 -30.57 20.15
N ASP A 280 15.81 -30.97 19.53
CA ASP A 280 15.02 -30.08 18.68
C ASP A 280 14.26 -29.00 19.48
N ASN A 281 14.17 -27.80 18.93
CA ASN A 281 13.41 -26.70 19.51
C ASN A 281 11.92 -26.80 19.15
N THR A 282 11.11 -27.28 20.09
CA THR A 282 9.65 -27.44 19.90
C THR A 282 8.86 -26.14 20.09
N ASN A 283 9.48 -25.07 20.60
CA ASN A 283 8.77 -23.83 20.91
C ASN A 283 8.42 -23.04 19.64
N ARG A 284 7.11 -22.92 19.36
CA ARG A 284 6.55 -22.24 18.17
C ARG A 284 7.07 -20.80 17.97
N LYS A 285 7.41 -20.06 19.03
CA LYS A 285 7.90 -18.67 18.93
C LYS A 285 9.39 -18.56 18.58
N THR A 286 10.18 -19.61 18.76
CA THR A 286 11.64 -19.57 18.57
C THR A 286 12.17 -20.56 17.54
N LYS A 287 11.44 -21.63 17.23
CA LYS A 287 11.87 -22.71 16.32
C LYS A 287 12.27 -22.24 14.91
N ASN A 288 11.69 -21.13 14.44
CA ASN A 288 11.99 -20.57 13.12
C ASN A 288 13.37 -19.89 13.07
N ASN A 289 13.84 -19.38 14.21
CA ASN A 289 15.11 -18.65 14.33
C ASN A 289 16.22 -19.54 14.92
N HIS A 290 15.86 -20.54 15.72
CA HIS A 290 16.78 -21.53 16.29
C HIS A 290 16.14 -22.92 16.23
N ARG A 291 16.70 -23.83 15.43
CA ARG A 291 16.16 -25.18 15.24
C ARG A 291 16.49 -26.11 16.40
N LEU A 292 17.58 -25.86 17.10
CA LEU A 292 18.14 -26.74 18.14
C LEU A 292 18.35 -26.00 19.47
N ILE A 293 18.22 -26.72 20.57
CA ILE A 293 18.49 -26.25 21.94
C ILE A 293 19.50 -27.18 22.61
N THR A 294 20.44 -26.60 23.35
CA THR A 294 21.42 -27.31 24.16
C THR A 294 20.90 -27.43 25.58
N GLN A 295 21.00 -28.64 26.15
CA GLN A 295 20.71 -28.92 27.54
C GLN A 295 21.96 -29.41 28.26
N TYR A 296 22.03 -29.15 29.57
CA TYR A 296 23.08 -29.65 30.46
C TYR A 296 22.46 -30.58 31.52
N LEU A 297 23.24 -31.56 31.98
CA LEU A 297 22.88 -32.43 33.11
C LEU A 297 23.32 -31.77 34.42
N ASP A 298 22.38 -31.56 35.35
CA ASP A 298 22.68 -31.07 36.70
C ASP A 298 23.17 -32.17 37.65
N GLY A 299 23.48 -31.78 38.89
CA GLY A 299 23.96 -32.69 39.94
C GLY A 299 22.91 -33.70 40.42
N ASP A 300 21.62 -33.42 40.20
CA ASP A 300 20.49 -34.29 40.56
C ASP A 300 20.12 -35.25 39.42
N GLY A 301 20.88 -35.25 38.31
CA GLY A 301 20.65 -36.11 37.15
C GLY A 301 19.52 -35.64 36.22
N LYS A 302 19.09 -34.38 36.35
CA LYS A 302 18.03 -33.77 35.53
C LYS A 302 18.65 -32.91 34.42
N TRP A 303 17.98 -32.90 33.26
CA TRP A 303 18.39 -32.12 32.09
C TRP A 303 17.72 -30.75 32.07
N ASN A 304 18.51 -29.68 32.21
CA ASN A 304 18.06 -28.29 32.15
C ASN A 304 18.49 -27.60 30.86
N ASN A 305 17.74 -26.59 30.40
CA ASN A 305 18.06 -25.83 29.20
C ASN A 305 19.24 -24.89 29.45
N LEU A 306 20.25 -24.92 28.58
CA LEU A 306 21.42 -24.03 28.65
C LEU A 306 21.27 -22.82 27.71
N GLY A 307 20.68 -23.03 26.53
CA GLY A 307 20.54 -22.01 25.49
C GLY A 307 20.28 -22.62 24.12
N PHE A 308 20.04 -21.78 23.10
CA PHE A 308 19.86 -22.25 21.73
C PHE A 308 21.21 -22.50 21.04
N VAL A 309 21.28 -23.42 20.07
CA VAL A 309 22.47 -23.54 19.22
C VAL A 309 22.47 -22.39 18.21
N CYS A 310 23.59 -21.69 18.03
CA CYS A 310 23.73 -20.67 17.00
C CYS A 310 23.58 -21.31 15.61
N GLU A 311 22.72 -20.75 14.75
CA GLU A 311 22.45 -21.35 13.44
C GLU A 311 23.69 -21.39 12.53
N LEU A 312 24.59 -20.40 12.63
CA LEU A 312 25.86 -20.41 11.89
C LEU A 312 26.77 -21.56 12.33
N SER A 313 26.82 -21.84 13.63
CA SER A 313 27.56 -22.98 14.19
C SER A 313 26.91 -24.31 13.80
N ARG A 314 25.56 -24.36 13.78
CA ARG A 314 24.79 -25.53 13.32
C ARG A 314 25.11 -25.88 11.87
N GLU A 315 25.11 -24.90 10.98
CA GLU A 315 25.35 -25.11 9.54
C GLU A 315 26.81 -25.46 9.27
N LYS A 316 27.76 -24.66 9.80
CA LYS A 316 29.21 -24.89 9.64
C LYS A 316 29.68 -26.25 10.15
N HIS A 317 29.06 -26.79 11.20
CA HIS A 317 29.49 -28.06 11.82
C HIS A 317 28.48 -29.21 11.65
N GLY A 318 27.43 -29.02 10.85
CA GLY A 318 26.41 -30.04 10.59
C GLY A 318 25.69 -30.56 11.84
N LEU A 319 25.49 -29.70 12.85
CA LEU A 319 24.92 -30.10 14.13
C LEU A 319 23.44 -30.51 13.99
N LYS A 320 23.04 -31.57 14.70
CA LYS A 320 21.70 -32.17 14.69
C LYS A 320 21.27 -32.54 16.11
N ALA A 321 19.97 -32.73 16.32
CA ALA A 321 19.44 -33.31 17.54
C ALA A 321 19.98 -34.75 17.76
N GLY A 322 20.06 -35.17 19.02
CA GLY A 322 20.63 -36.46 19.43
C GLY A 322 22.16 -36.45 19.63
N LEU A 323 22.84 -35.33 19.34
CA LEU A 323 24.26 -35.18 19.67
C LEU A 323 24.45 -35.00 21.18
N ASN A 324 25.20 -35.92 21.80
CA ASN A 324 25.63 -35.85 23.20
C ASN A 324 27.13 -35.57 23.28
N SER A 325 27.57 -34.82 24.29
CA SER A 325 28.99 -34.64 24.62
C SER A 325 29.17 -34.73 26.13
N SER A 326 30.02 -35.64 26.59
CA SER A 326 30.57 -35.60 27.94
C SER A 326 31.76 -34.66 28.04
N GLU A 327 32.10 -34.27 29.27
CA GLU A 327 33.30 -33.48 29.62
C GLU A 327 33.46 -32.15 28.84
N ALA A 328 32.36 -31.55 28.41
CA ALA A 328 32.39 -30.34 27.61
C ALA A 328 32.82 -29.13 28.45
N LYS A 329 33.76 -28.32 27.94
CA LYS A 329 34.26 -27.11 28.60
C LYS A 329 33.49 -25.89 28.11
N LEU A 330 32.91 -25.14 29.05
CA LEU A 330 32.11 -23.94 28.79
C LEU A 330 32.93 -22.67 29.06
N LYS A 331 32.88 -21.70 28.16
CA LYS A 331 33.40 -20.34 28.37
C LYS A 331 32.39 -19.31 27.88
N VAL A 332 32.22 -18.20 28.61
CA VAL A 332 31.49 -17.03 28.10
C VAL A 332 32.36 -16.31 27.07
N ALA A 333 31.76 -15.90 25.97
CA ALA A 333 32.40 -15.14 24.91
C ALA A 333 31.45 -14.06 24.35
N GLN A 334 32.02 -13.09 23.65
CA GLN A 334 31.26 -12.02 22.98
C GLN A 334 31.11 -12.35 21.49
N SER A 335 29.92 -12.06 20.98
CA SER A 335 29.60 -12.04 19.55
C SER A 335 30.11 -10.74 18.92
N LEU A 336 30.37 -10.75 17.61
CA LEU A 336 30.74 -9.52 16.88
C LEU A 336 29.66 -8.44 17.07
N GLY A 337 30.09 -7.24 17.45
CA GLY A 337 29.25 -6.06 17.63
C GLY A 337 28.90 -5.37 16.31
N LYS A 338 28.00 -4.38 16.35
CA LYS A 338 27.49 -3.70 15.13
C LYS A 338 28.60 -3.09 14.27
N LYS A 339 29.61 -2.48 14.89
CA LYS A 339 30.77 -1.89 14.18
C LYS A 339 31.64 -2.95 13.50
N GLU A 340 31.79 -4.12 14.10
CA GLU A 340 32.59 -5.22 13.54
C GLU A 340 31.84 -5.91 12.39
N VAL A 341 30.52 -6.07 12.48
CA VAL A 341 29.70 -6.55 11.35
C VAL A 341 29.66 -5.52 10.22
N GLN A 342 29.64 -4.22 10.52
CA GLN A 342 29.84 -3.18 9.50
C GLN A 342 31.23 -3.27 8.86
N LEU A 343 32.28 -3.58 9.65
CA LEU A 343 33.62 -3.80 9.10
C LEU A 343 33.67 -5.02 8.17
N LEU A 344 32.94 -6.11 8.45
CA LEU A 344 32.82 -7.24 7.51
C LEU A 344 32.16 -6.84 6.18
N PHE A 345 31.11 -6.00 6.20
CA PHE A 345 30.53 -5.46 4.97
C PHE A 345 31.51 -4.54 4.23
N ASN A 346 32.26 -3.70 4.95
CA ASN A 346 33.28 -2.84 4.36
C ASN A 346 34.43 -3.67 3.74
N GLN A 347 34.82 -4.79 4.36
CA GLN A 347 35.80 -5.74 3.81
C GLN A 347 35.29 -6.44 2.55
N ALA A 348 34.02 -6.84 2.51
CA ALA A 348 33.42 -7.36 1.28
C ALA A 348 33.45 -6.31 0.16
N ASN A 349 33.05 -5.07 0.45
CA ASN A 349 33.07 -3.98 -0.51
C ASN A 349 34.49 -3.58 -0.97
N ALA A 350 35.50 -3.72 -0.09
CA ALA A 350 36.90 -3.49 -0.46
C ALA A 350 37.37 -4.45 -1.58
N ILE A 351 36.94 -5.73 -1.58
CA ILE A 351 37.27 -6.69 -2.66
C ILE A 351 36.80 -6.15 -4.02
N ALA A 352 35.58 -5.59 -4.09
CA ALA A 352 35.03 -5.02 -5.31
C ALA A 352 35.76 -3.74 -5.75
N LEU A 353 36.05 -2.85 -4.79
CA LEU A 353 36.70 -1.56 -5.05
C LEU A 353 38.19 -1.71 -5.42
N ASP A 354 38.93 -2.57 -4.73
CA ASP A 354 40.35 -2.84 -5.01
C ASP A 354 40.52 -3.50 -6.38
N TRP A 355 39.61 -4.41 -6.75
CA TRP A 355 39.60 -4.98 -8.10
C TRP A 355 39.22 -3.95 -9.17
N ARG A 356 38.18 -3.13 -8.97
CA ARG A 356 37.84 -2.02 -9.88
C ARG A 356 39.03 -1.08 -10.08
N LYS A 357 39.68 -0.66 -9.00
CA LYS A 357 40.88 0.19 -9.04
C LYS A 357 42.02 -0.47 -9.81
N LYS A 358 42.28 -1.77 -9.57
CA LYS A 358 43.28 -2.53 -10.33
C LYS A 358 42.96 -2.55 -11.83
N LEU A 359 41.68 -2.66 -12.22
CA LEU A 359 41.30 -2.55 -13.63
C LEU A 359 41.58 -1.14 -14.18
N GLU A 360 41.22 -0.08 -13.46
CA GLU A 360 41.52 1.31 -13.86
C GLU A 360 43.03 1.58 -14.03
N GLU A 361 43.88 0.94 -13.21
CA GLU A 361 45.34 1.05 -13.29
C GLU A 361 45.97 0.19 -14.41
N THR A 362 45.27 -0.83 -14.92
CA THR A 362 45.86 -1.84 -15.83
C THR A 362 45.13 -2.06 -17.16
N LYS A 363 44.00 -1.38 -17.38
CA LYS A 363 43.13 -1.58 -18.54
C LYS A 363 42.79 -0.28 -19.24
N THR A 364 42.58 -0.38 -20.55
CA THR A 364 42.02 0.71 -21.35
C THR A 364 40.58 1.02 -20.92
N PRO A 365 40.07 2.24 -21.16
CA PRO A 365 38.68 2.58 -20.87
C PRO A 365 37.67 1.63 -21.55
N ASP A 366 37.97 1.16 -22.76
CA ASP A 366 37.11 0.21 -23.48
C ASP A 366 37.12 -1.18 -22.83
N GLU A 367 38.29 -1.72 -22.46
CA GLU A 367 38.36 -2.96 -21.68
C GLU A 367 37.65 -2.84 -20.33
N LEU A 368 37.76 -1.70 -19.65
CA LEU A 368 37.09 -1.42 -18.37
C LEU A 368 35.56 -1.41 -18.52
N ASN A 369 35.06 -0.85 -19.63
CA ASN A 369 33.64 -0.95 -20.00
C ASN A 369 33.25 -2.41 -20.30
N GLN A 370 34.07 -3.19 -21.00
CA GLN A 370 33.82 -4.62 -21.21
C GLN A 370 33.76 -5.43 -19.90
N TYR A 371 34.63 -5.14 -18.93
CA TYR A 371 34.55 -5.72 -17.58
C TYR A 371 33.27 -5.33 -16.84
N THR A 372 32.83 -4.07 -16.99
CA THR A 372 31.55 -3.59 -16.45
C THR A 372 30.39 -4.39 -17.04
N ASN A 373 30.37 -4.58 -18.36
CA ASN A 373 29.33 -5.30 -19.10
C ASN A 373 29.29 -6.80 -18.74
N ALA A 374 30.47 -7.43 -18.63
CA ALA A 374 30.60 -8.82 -18.17
C ALA A 374 30.06 -8.99 -16.74
N THR A 375 30.34 -8.02 -15.86
CA THR A 375 29.84 -8.00 -14.48
C THR A 375 28.34 -7.81 -14.41
N TRP A 376 27.80 -6.90 -15.23
CA TRP A 376 26.36 -6.71 -15.35
C TRP A 376 25.66 -7.99 -15.77
N HIS A 377 26.09 -8.63 -16.86
CA HIS A 377 25.48 -9.88 -17.35
C HIS A 377 25.63 -11.05 -16.39
N LEU A 378 26.78 -11.22 -15.73
CA LEU A 378 26.92 -12.25 -14.71
C LEU A 378 25.93 -12.02 -13.56
N CYS A 379 25.72 -10.76 -13.17
CA CYS A 379 24.86 -10.42 -12.06
C CYS A 379 23.35 -10.51 -12.38
N HIS A 380 22.98 -10.35 -13.65
CA HIS A 380 21.60 -10.29 -14.16
C HIS A 380 21.24 -11.50 -15.06
N ASN A 381 21.74 -12.70 -14.78
CA ASN A 381 21.40 -13.91 -15.55
C ASN A 381 20.40 -14.84 -14.83
N HIS A 382 19.66 -14.32 -13.86
CA HIS A 382 18.77 -15.09 -12.97
C HIS A 382 17.33 -14.57 -12.99
N THR A 383 16.36 -15.49 -13.00
CA THR A 383 14.92 -15.21 -13.02
C THR A 383 14.31 -14.99 -11.63
N LEU A 384 15.08 -15.21 -10.56
CA LEU A 384 14.66 -14.97 -9.17
C LEU A 384 15.13 -13.58 -8.73
N ASP A 385 14.34 -12.92 -7.88
CA ASP A 385 14.73 -11.67 -7.23
C ASP A 385 15.84 -11.92 -6.19
N THR A 386 17.08 -11.87 -6.67
CA THR A 386 18.30 -11.99 -5.85
C THR A 386 19.12 -10.72 -5.98
N THR A 387 19.19 -9.93 -4.90
CA THR A 387 19.96 -8.68 -4.87
C THR A 387 21.46 -8.96 -5.05
N ASN A 388 22.07 -8.37 -6.08
CA ASN A 388 23.44 -8.69 -6.48
C ASN A 388 24.40 -7.53 -6.20
N ASN A 389 24.85 -7.41 -4.96
CA ASN A 389 25.56 -6.21 -4.47
C ASN A 389 26.94 -5.98 -5.11
N PHE A 390 27.55 -7.00 -5.74
CA PHE A 390 28.88 -6.90 -6.34
C PHE A 390 28.96 -5.83 -7.45
N VAL A 391 28.06 -5.86 -8.43
CA VAL A 391 28.09 -4.93 -9.57
C VAL A 391 27.87 -3.48 -9.14
N TYR A 392 26.96 -3.24 -8.17
CA TYR A 392 26.74 -1.91 -7.62
C TYR A 392 27.92 -1.41 -6.76
N SER A 393 28.69 -2.32 -6.14
CA SER A 393 29.88 -1.98 -5.35
C SER A 393 31.10 -1.67 -6.25
N ALA A 394 31.23 -2.35 -7.38
CA ALA A 394 32.37 -2.19 -8.31
C ALA A 394 32.15 -1.11 -9.39
N PHE A 395 30.90 -0.90 -9.84
CA PHE A 395 30.56 -0.11 -11.03
C PHE A 395 29.31 0.75 -10.86
N GLY A 396 29.00 1.20 -9.62
CA GLY A 396 27.82 2.01 -9.33
C GLY A 396 27.74 3.31 -10.15
N ASP A 397 28.91 3.92 -10.42
CA ASP A 397 29.09 5.06 -11.32
C ASP A 397 28.60 4.75 -12.75
N LYS A 398 29.06 3.64 -13.33
CA LYS A 398 28.71 3.23 -14.70
C LYS A 398 27.25 2.84 -14.85
N ILE A 399 26.62 2.30 -13.81
CA ILE A 399 25.17 2.04 -13.80
C ILE A 399 24.39 3.36 -13.84
N ILE A 400 24.80 4.37 -13.05
CA ILE A 400 24.19 5.70 -13.09
C ILE A 400 24.37 6.33 -14.48
N GLU A 401 25.58 6.33 -15.05
CA GLU A 401 25.85 6.83 -16.42
C GLU A 401 24.99 6.15 -17.49
N GLN A 402 24.78 4.83 -17.40
CA GLN A 402 24.02 4.06 -18.38
C GLN A 402 22.51 4.28 -18.24
N THR A 403 21.99 4.36 -17.00
CA THR A 403 20.57 4.63 -16.72
C THR A 403 20.17 6.09 -16.96
N ALA A 404 21.11 7.03 -16.89
CA ALA A 404 20.87 8.45 -17.18
C ALA A 404 20.86 8.79 -18.68
N GLN A 405 21.08 7.83 -19.57
CA GLN A 405 21.00 8.07 -21.01
C GLN A 405 19.57 8.45 -21.43
N PRO A 406 19.37 9.49 -22.26
CA PRO A 406 18.03 9.98 -22.63
C PRO A 406 17.30 9.06 -23.64
N LYS A 407 18.01 8.10 -24.25
CA LYS A 407 17.42 7.08 -25.13
C LYS A 407 17.16 5.82 -24.32
N LEU A 408 15.96 5.26 -24.47
CA LEU A 408 15.63 3.94 -23.93
C LEU A 408 16.63 2.91 -24.49
N GLN A 409 17.24 2.14 -23.59
CA GLN A 409 18.28 1.16 -23.88
C GLN A 409 17.70 -0.21 -24.33
N PHE A 410 16.37 -0.30 -24.39
CA PHE A 410 15.58 -1.49 -24.75
C PHE A 410 14.67 -1.14 -25.92
N ASP A 411 15.13 -1.42 -27.14
CA ASP A 411 14.40 -1.19 -28.40
C ASP A 411 13.87 -2.49 -29.03
N ASN A 412 14.38 -3.65 -28.61
CA ASN A 412 13.99 -4.97 -29.12
C ASN A 412 13.38 -5.84 -28.01
N PHE A 413 12.22 -6.44 -28.28
CA PHE A 413 11.42 -7.20 -27.32
C PHE A 413 10.97 -8.56 -27.88
N LEU A 414 11.28 -9.66 -27.18
CA LEU A 414 10.82 -11.00 -27.56
C LEU A 414 9.37 -11.25 -27.13
N VAL A 415 8.57 -11.74 -28.08
CA VAL A 415 7.17 -12.15 -27.90
C VAL A 415 7.05 -13.66 -28.08
N GLY A 416 6.34 -14.32 -27.18
CA GLY A 416 6.10 -15.77 -27.21
C GLY A 416 4.62 -16.14 -27.19
N GLN A 417 4.35 -17.45 -27.12
CA GLN A 417 3.00 -18.03 -27.07
C GLN A 417 2.08 -17.71 -28.27
N LEU A 418 2.64 -17.28 -29.42
CA LEU A 418 1.89 -16.86 -30.61
C LEU A 418 0.83 -17.89 -31.07
N LYS A 419 1.11 -19.19 -31.00
CA LYS A 419 0.14 -20.27 -31.35
C LYS A 419 -1.14 -20.27 -30.47
N LYS A 420 -1.11 -19.65 -29.28
CA LYS A 420 -2.23 -19.58 -28.35
C LYS A 420 -2.99 -18.25 -28.43
N TYR A 421 -2.29 -17.15 -28.71
CA TYR A 421 -2.79 -15.79 -28.51
C TYR A 421 -2.69 -14.87 -29.74
N ASN A 422 -2.14 -15.32 -30.88
CA ASN A 422 -2.06 -14.47 -32.07
C ASN A 422 -3.40 -14.46 -32.83
N GLU A 423 -4.08 -13.33 -32.75
CA GLU A 423 -5.31 -12.96 -33.46
C GLU A 423 -5.02 -12.03 -34.65
N VAL A 424 -3.79 -11.51 -34.75
CA VAL A 424 -3.39 -10.54 -35.78
C VAL A 424 -3.22 -11.21 -37.15
N PRO A 425 -3.81 -10.67 -38.24
CA PRO A 425 -3.62 -11.19 -39.60
C PRO A 425 -2.14 -11.23 -40.03
N GLU A 426 -1.73 -12.30 -40.70
CA GLU A 426 -0.34 -12.43 -41.22
C GLU A 426 0.06 -11.30 -42.17
N SER A 427 -0.88 -10.75 -42.94
CA SER A 427 -0.66 -9.59 -43.81
C SER A 427 -0.26 -8.33 -43.04
N LEU A 428 -0.75 -8.18 -41.80
CA LEU A 428 -0.50 -7.00 -40.97
C LEU A 428 0.80 -7.16 -40.20
N TRP A 429 0.98 -8.25 -39.46
CA TRP A 429 2.15 -8.41 -38.59
C TRP A 429 3.44 -8.83 -39.33
N LYS A 430 3.36 -9.37 -40.55
CA LYS A 430 4.55 -9.58 -41.43
C LYS A 430 4.84 -8.36 -42.33
N SER A 431 4.23 -7.20 -42.07
CA SER A 431 4.46 -5.97 -42.82
C SER A 431 5.80 -5.32 -42.44
N ASP A 432 6.47 -4.69 -43.41
CA ASP A 432 7.65 -3.84 -43.17
C ASP A 432 7.29 -2.46 -42.59
N GLN A 433 6.01 -2.20 -42.32
CA GLN A 433 5.54 -0.94 -41.75
C GLN A 433 5.65 -0.92 -40.22
N PHE A 434 5.77 0.29 -39.66
CA PHE A 434 5.64 0.53 -38.24
C PHE A 434 4.15 0.52 -37.86
N LEU A 435 3.77 -0.45 -37.05
CA LEU A 435 2.43 -0.66 -36.53
C LEU A 435 2.26 0.08 -35.19
N ASP A 436 1.03 0.48 -34.87
CA ASP A 436 0.68 0.95 -33.53
C ASP A 436 0.50 -0.26 -32.59
N LEU A 437 1.25 -0.27 -31.49
CA LEU A 437 1.35 -1.37 -30.53
C LEU A 437 1.01 -0.88 -29.12
N GLN A 438 0.46 -1.78 -28.30
CA GLN A 438 0.32 -1.54 -26.87
C GLN A 438 0.62 -2.79 -26.04
N ILE A 439 0.95 -2.60 -24.76
CA ILE A 439 0.97 -3.68 -23.76
C ILE A 439 -0.27 -3.59 -22.88
N GLN A 440 -0.98 -4.71 -22.73
CA GLN A 440 -2.10 -4.87 -21.80
C GLN A 440 -1.91 -6.11 -20.93
N GLU A 441 -2.64 -6.22 -19.82
CA GLU A 441 -2.77 -7.48 -19.06
C GLU A 441 -3.96 -8.28 -19.59
N VAL A 442 -3.71 -9.53 -20.01
CA VAL A 442 -4.73 -10.46 -20.51
C VAL A 442 -4.50 -11.82 -19.85
N ASP A 443 -5.51 -12.36 -19.17
CA ASP A 443 -5.42 -13.59 -18.37
C ASP A 443 -4.27 -13.63 -17.32
N GLY A 444 -3.80 -12.47 -16.86
CA GLY A 444 -2.66 -12.34 -15.94
C GLY A 444 -1.28 -12.34 -16.61
N ASP A 445 -1.21 -12.50 -17.93
CA ASP A 445 0.00 -12.36 -18.73
C ASP A 445 0.09 -10.94 -19.33
N LYS A 446 1.30 -10.34 -19.34
CA LYS A 446 1.55 -9.11 -20.13
C LYS A 446 1.56 -9.45 -21.61
N MET A 447 0.63 -8.90 -22.37
CA MET A 447 0.39 -9.21 -23.77
C MET A 447 0.69 -8.01 -24.66
N TRP A 448 1.41 -8.25 -25.74
CA TRP A 448 1.52 -7.33 -26.86
C TRP A 448 0.26 -7.43 -27.71
N GLN A 449 -0.32 -6.27 -28.02
CA GLN A 449 -1.44 -6.13 -28.94
C GLN A 449 -1.06 -5.19 -30.08
N VAL A 450 -1.66 -5.43 -31.25
CA VAL A 450 -1.41 -4.68 -32.50
C VAL A 450 -2.72 -4.01 -32.91
N PHE A 451 -2.68 -2.72 -33.21
CA PHE A 451 -3.84 -2.02 -33.78
C PHE A 451 -4.10 -2.52 -35.20
N ASN A 452 -5.31 -2.99 -35.47
CA ASN A 452 -5.76 -3.37 -36.80
C ASN A 452 -6.62 -2.25 -37.40
N PRO A 453 -6.15 -1.55 -38.44
CA PRO A 453 -6.88 -0.43 -39.05
C PRO A 453 -8.12 -0.87 -39.85
N GLU A 454 -8.29 -2.15 -40.18
CA GLU A 454 -9.50 -2.66 -40.85
C GLU A 454 -10.65 -2.88 -39.86
N THR A 455 -10.36 -3.16 -38.59
CA THR A 455 -11.35 -3.39 -37.54
C THR A 455 -11.44 -2.26 -36.51
N GLU A 456 -10.58 -1.24 -36.62
CA GLU A 456 -10.43 -0.12 -35.68
C GLU A 456 -10.19 -0.54 -34.22
N ASP A 457 -9.54 -1.69 -33.99
CA ASP A 457 -9.35 -2.28 -32.65
C ASP A 457 -7.97 -2.94 -32.46
N TYR A 458 -7.58 -3.16 -31.21
CA TYR A 458 -6.33 -3.82 -30.82
C TYR A 458 -6.51 -5.33 -30.69
N GLN A 459 -5.79 -6.08 -31.52
CA GLN A 459 -5.83 -7.55 -31.56
C GLN A 459 -4.64 -8.16 -30.82
N SER A 460 -4.86 -9.29 -30.14
CA SER A 460 -3.82 -9.96 -29.37
C SER A 460 -2.75 -10.55 -30.29
N PHE A 461 -1.46 -10.33 -30.00
CA PHE A 461 -0.36 -10.92 -30.76
C PHE A 461 0.36 -12.02 -29.98
N GLY A 462 0.78 -11.72 -28.75
CA GLY A 462 1.43 -12.71 -27.89
C GLY A 462 2.00 -12.17 -26.60
N VAL A 463 2.52 -13.06 -25.77
CA VAL A 463 2.96 -12.77 -24.40
C VAL A 463 4.38 -12.23 -24.40
N ALA A 464 4.62 -11.13 -23.70
CA ALA A 464 5.94 -10.53 -23.53
C ALA A 464 6.88 -11.48 -22.75
N SER A 465 8.10 -11.69 -23.26
CA SER A 465 9.09 -12.57 -22.63
C SER A 465 9.42 -12.13 -21.20
N TYR A 466 9.36 -13.04 -20.23
CA TYR A 466 9.80 -12.79 -18.86
C TYR A 466 11.33 -12.72 -18.72
N LYS A 467 12.07 -13.04 -19.79
CA LYS A 467 13.55 -13.09 -19.81
C LYS A 467 14.20 -11.79 -20.28
N GLU A 468 13.39 -10.83 -20.69
CA GLU A 468 13.81 -9.54 -21.25
C GLU A 468 13.03 -8.41 -20.59
N PHE A 469 13.41 -7.17 -20.87
CA PHE A 469 12.68 -6.01 -20.36
C PHE A 469 11.24 -6.03 -20.85
N GLN A 470 10.31 -5.60 -20.00
CA GLN A 470 8.89 -5.51 -20.32
C GLN A 470 8.43 -4.10 -20.05
N LEU A 471 7.83 -3.45 -21.05
CA LEU A 471 7.22 -2.14 -20.84
C LEU A 471 6.09 -2.24 -19.79
N PRO A 472 5.75 -1.12 -19.12
CA PRO A 472 4.57 -1.03 -18.27
C PRO A 472 3.28 -1.41 -19.01
N ILE A 473 2.29 -1.89 -18.26
CA ILE A 473 0.93 -2.10 -18.79
C ILE A 473 0.34 -0.72 -19.14
N GLY A 474 -0.36 -0.63 -20.27
CA GLY A 474 -0.90 0.61 -20.82
C GLY A 474 0.09 1.45 -21.64
N THR A 475 1.35 1.03 -21.77
CA THR A 475 2.30 1.69 -22.70
C THR A 475 1.88 1.48 -24.14
N LYS A 476 1.88 2.57 -24.92
CA LYS A 476 1.71 2.57 -26.38
C LYS A 476 3.00 2.95 -27.08
N VAL A 477 3.26 2.39 -28.24
CA VAL A 477 4.48 2.65 -29.03
C VAL A 477 4.30 2.21 -30.48
N LYS A 478 5.04 2.82 -31.41
CA LYS A 478 5.13 2.31 -32.78
C LYS A 478 6.28 1.32 -32.90
N GLY A 479 6.06 0.20 -33.58
CA GLY A 479 7.09 -0.82 -33.77
C GLY A 479 6.90 -1.69 -35.01
N GLN A 480 7.96 -2.35 -35.44
CA GLN A 480 7.96 -3.35 -36.50
C GLN A 480 8.06 -4.74 -35.87
N ILE A 481 7.29 -5.70 -36.38
CA ILE A 481 7.29 -7.08 -35.90
C ILE A 481 8.13 -7.94 -36.86
N LYS A 482 9.06 -8.73 -36.34
CA LYS A 482 9.91 -9.65 -37.09
C LYS A 482 9.58 -11.09 -36.75
N GLY A 483 9.10 -11.82 -37.75
CA GLY A 483 8.62 -13.21 -37.66
C GLY A 483 9.66 -14.30 -37.93
N ASP A 484 10.92 -13.92 -38.08
CA ASP A 484 12.03 -14.72 -38.63
C ASP A 484 12.64 -15.73 -37.65
N LEU A 485 12.12 -15.81 -36.42
CA LEU A 485 12.54 -16.74 -35.36
C LEU A 485 12.00 -18.17 -35.56
N PHE A 486 12.26 -18.76 -36.73
CA PHE A 486 11.88 -20.14 -37.11
C PHE A 486 12.72 -21.19 -36.37
N THR A 487 12.40 -21.44 -35.11
CA THR A 487 13.11 -22.42 -34.26
C THR A 487 12.61 -23.86 -34.42
N THR A 488 11.41 -24.05 -34.99
CA THR A 488 10.77 -25.35 -35.22
C THR A 488 9.98 -25.36 -36.53
N ALA A 489 9.84 -26.54 -37.15
CA ALA A 489 9.01 -26.76 -38.33
C ALA A 489 8.17 -28.02 -38.19
N ARG A 490 7.00 -28.01 -38.83
CA ARG A 490 6.09 -29.14 -38.98
C ARG A 490 6.43 -29.90 -40.27
N LEU A 491 6.37 -31.22 -40.20
CA LEU A 491 6.50 -32.12 -41.34
C LEU A 491 5.15 -32.78 -41.60
N ASP A 492 4.48 -32.39 -42.69
CA ASP A 492 3.22 -32.97 -43.12
C ASP A 492 3.49 -34.19 -43.99
N ILE A 493 3.39 -35.38 -43.38
CA ILE A 493 3.69 -36.68 -44.00
C ILE A 493 2.38 -37.32 -44.45
N ASP A 494 2.31 -37.73 -45.72
CA ASP A 494 1.17 -38.47 -46.24
C ASP A 494 1.20 -39.93 -45.76
N ASN A 495 0.69 -40.16 -44.55
CA ASN A 495 0.57 -41.47 -43.93
C ASN A 495 -0.74 -41.56 -43.12
N PRO A 496 -1.64 -42.51 -43.43
CA PRO A 496 -2.93 -42.64 -42.73
C PRO A 496 -2.83 -42.77 -41.21
N LEU A 497 -1.74 -43.35 -40.69
CA LEU A 497 -1.52 -43.57 -39.26
C LEU A 497 -0.91 -42.35 -38.54
N LEU A 498 -0.56 -41.28 -39.26
CA LEU A 498 -0.04 -40.03 -38.71
C LEU A 498 -1.01 -38.84 -38.89
N LYS A 499 -2.16 -39.03 -39.54
CA LYS A 499 -3.05 -37.96 -40.01
C LYS A 499 -3.46 -36.94 -38.93
N ASP A 500 -3.65 -37.41 -37.69
CA ASP A 500 -4.07 -36.60 -36.54
C ASP A 500 -2.89 -36.21 -35.61
N THR A 501 -1.63 -36.40 -36.03
CA THR A 501 -0.44 -36.21 -35.18
C THR A 501 0.55 -35.22 -35.75
N GLU A 502 0.82 -34.14 -35.03
CA GLU A 502 1.81 -33.13 -35.43
C GLU A 502 3.25 -33.67 -35.32
N ILE A 503 3.91 -33.90 -36.46
CA ILE A 503 5.33 -34.23 -36.52
C ILE A 503 6.14 -32.94 -36.60
N VAL A 504 6.98 -32.69 -35.58
CA VAL A 504 7.73 -31.44 -35.44
C VAL A 504 9.23 -31.75 -35.31
N ILE A 505 10.05 -30.98 -36.03
CA ILE A 505 11.51 -30.89 -35.86
C ILE A 505 11.86 -29.58 -35.15
N GLY A 506 12.96 -29.57 -34.39
CA GLY A 506 13.41 -28.39 -33.65
C GLY A 506 14.90 -28.09 -33.83
N ASN A 507 15.35 -27.02 -33.17
CA ASN A 507 16.73 -26.52 -33.24
C ASN A 507 17.19 -26.23 -34.69
N MET A 508 16.29 -25.74 -35.53
CA MET A 508 16.59 -25.36 -36.93
C MET A 508 17.73 -24.34 -37.03
N THR A 509 17.87 -23.48 -36.01
CA THR A 509 18.94 -22.48 -35.86
C THR A 509 20.37 -23.04 -35.78
N LYS A 510 20.54 -24.37 -35.65
CA LYS A 510 21.85 -25.04 -35.69
C LYS A 510 22.30 -25.45 -37.09
N TYR A 511 21.43 -25.34 -38.09
CA TYR A 511 21.62 -25.92 -39.42
C TYR A 511 21.72 -24.84 -40.50
N PRO A 512 22.20 -25.16 -41.72
CA PRO A 512 22.41 -24.17 -42.79
C PRO A 512 21.14 -23.44 -43.23
N THR A 513 19.96 -23.94 -42.89
CA THR A 513 18.65 -23.35 -43.17
C THR A 513 18.15 -22.43 -42.04
N VAL A 514 19.04 -21.93 -41.18
CA VAL A 514 18.70 -20.92 -40.17
C VAL A 514 18.13 -19.66 -40.83
N GLY A 515 16.99 -19.17 -40.31
CA GLY A 515 16.28 -18.00 -40.87
C GLY A 515 15.44 -18.29 -42.12
N HIS A 516 15.52 -19.48 -42.72
CA HIS A 516 14.69 -19.83 -43.90
C HIS A 516 13.26 -20.19 -43.49
N GLU A 517 12.27 -19.50 -44.08
CA GLU A 517 10.85 -19.83 -43.90
C GLU A 517 10.40 -20.89 -44.92
N PHE A 518 10.40 -22.16 -44.53
CA PHE A 518 9.72 -23.21 -45.30
C PHE A 518 8.21 -22.93 -45.43
N ARG A 519 7.73 -22.73 -46.66
CA ARG A 519 6.32 -22.45 -47.00
C ARG A 519 5.72 -23.57 -47.85
N ASN A 520 5.23 -24.64 -47.19
CA ASN A 520 4.60 -25.81 -47.81
C ASN A 520 5.51 -26.54 -48.83
N GLU A 521 6.82 -26.42 -48.67
CA GLU A 521 7.83 -26.97 -49.57
C GLU A 521 7.78 -28.49 -49.51
N SER A 522 7.56 -29.14 -50.67
CA SER A 522 7.47 -30.60 -50.76
C SER A 522 8.87 -31.18 -50.95
N ALA A 523 9.32 -31.99 -50.00
CA ALA A 523 10.68 -32.52 -49.95
C ALA A 523 10.71 -34.00 -49.55
N THR A 524 11.68 -34.71 -50.10
CA THR A 524 12.03 -36.06 -49.62
C THR A 524 12.89 -35.92 -48.38
N ILE A 525 12.30 -36.24 -47.23
CA ILE A 525 12.97 -36.24 -45.93
C ILE A 525 13.72 -37.56 -45.75
N VAL A 526 14.99 -37.47 -45.37
CA VAL A 526 15.83 -38.60 -44.95
C VAL A 526 16.23 -38.37 -43.50
N LEU A 527 15.90 -39.32 -42.62
CA LEU A 527 16.39 -39.31 -41.25
C LEU A 527 17.78 -39.96 -41.18
N SER A 528 18.71 -39.27 -40.55
CA SER A 528 20.03 -39.81 -40.23
C SER A 528 20.49 -39.39 -38.85
N GLU A 529 21.17 -40.30 -38.16
CA GLU A 529 22.03 -40.00 -37.04
C GLU A 529 23.12 -39.05 -37.52
N GLN A 530 23.32 -37.95 -36.76
CA GLN A 530 24.31 -36.94 -37.07
C GLN A 530 25.69 -37.58 -37.32
N GLN A 531 26.15 -37.57 -38.56
CA GLN A 531 27.49 -38.02 -38.91
C GLN A 531 28.51 -36.93 -38.55
N ASN A 532 29.74 -37.33 -38.24
CA ASN A 532 30.81 -36.43 -37.80
C ASN A 532 30.45 -35.56 -36.58
N VAL A 533 29.77 -36.14 -35.56
CA VAL A 533 29.60 -35.43 -34.29
C VAL A 533 30.98 -35.09 -33.72
N PRO A 534 31.30 -33.81 -33.46
CA PRO A 534 32.60 -33.44 -32.92
C PRO A 534 32.86 -34.17 -31.60
N PRO A 535 34.10 -34.64 -31.36
CA PRO A 535 34.39 -35.39 -30.14
C PRO A 535 34.19 -34.50 -28.91
N GLN A 536 33.59 -35.08 -27.87
CA GLN A 536 33.37 -34.41 -26.60
C GLN A 536 34.73 -34.17 -25.91
N PRO A 537 35.08 -32.91 -25.63
CA PRO A 537 36.34 -32.56 -24.99
C PRO A 537 36.20 -32.72 -23.48
N LEU A 538 36.52 -33.90 -22.95
CA LEU A 538 36.43 -34.21 -21.54
C LEU A 538 37.74 -33.88 -20.84
N ILE A 539 37.66 -33.24 -19.68
CA ILE A 539 38.81 -33.09 -18.78
C ILE A 539 38.83 -34.26 -17.81
N LYS A 540 40.00 -34.91 -17.69
CA LYS A 540 40.27 -36.02 -16.76
C LYS A 540 41.26 -35.60 -15.69
N LEU A 541 41.01 -36.03 -14.46
CA LEU A 541 41.89 -35.89 -13.31
C LEU A 541 42.21 -37.31 -12.80
N ASN A 542 43.50 -37.65 -12.70
CA ASN A 542 43.96 -39.00 -12.34
C ASN A 542 43.29 -40.12 -13.17
N GLY A 543 43.14 -39.88 -14.47
CA GLY A 543 42.48 -40.81 -15.42
C GLY A 543 40.95 -40.84 -15.37
N LYS A 544 40.32 -40.26 -14.33
CA LYS A 544 38.87 -40.22 -14.15
C LYS A 544 38.26 -38.94 -14.69
N LYS A 545 37.03 -39.01 -15.17
CA LYS A 545 36.33 -37.88 -15.79
C LYS A 545 35.93 -36.84 -14.75
N LEU A 546 36.43 -35.61 -14.92
CA LEU A 546 36.11 -34.47 -14.08
C LEU A 546 34.91 -33.69 -14.63
N GLY A 547 34.82 -33.53 -15.95
CA GLY A 547 33.75 -32.82 -16.65
C GLY A 547 34.08 -32.59 -18.13
N GLN A 548 33.34 -31.71 -18.80
CA GLN A 548 33.55 -31.35 -20.20
C GLN A 548 34.04 -29.90 -20.33
N LEU A 549 34.97 -29.63 -21.25
CA LEU A 549 35.43 -28.30 -21.61
C LEU A 549 34.29 -27.51 -22.29
N ASP A 550 34.04 -26.27 -21.85
CA ASP A 550 33.00 -25.42 -22.45
C ASP A 550 33.36 -24.96 -23.87
N SER A 551 32.37 -24.50 -24.65
CA SER A 551 32.57 -24.14 -26.06
C SER A 551 33.62 -23.05 -26.28
N ASN A 552 33.67 -22.04 -25.40
CA ASN A 552 34.64 -20.95 -25.53
C ASN A 552 36.06 -21.45 -25.27
N ALA A 553 36.23 -22.33 -24.30
CA ALA A 553 37.50 -22.96 -24.03
C ALA A 553 37.93 -23.92 -25.14
N VAL A 554 37.00 -24.62 -25.81
CA VAL A 554 37.31 -25.40 -27.02
C VAL A 554 37.89 -24.53 -28.13
N GLU A 555 37.30 -23.35 -28.36
CA GLU A 555 37.80 -22.38 -29.34
C GLU A 555 39.17 -21.82 -28.96
N LEU A 556 39.36 -21.46 -27.68
CA LEU A 556 40.65 -21.01 -27.16
C LEU A 556 41.76 -22.07 -27.34
N PHE A 557 41.48 -23.34 -27.01
CA PHE A 557 42.44 -24.42 -27.22
C PHE A 557 42.72 -24.66 -28.72
N LYS A 558 41.75 -24.44 -29.62
CA LYS A 558 41.97 -24.50 -31.08
C LYS A 558 42.86 -23.35 -31.56
N GLN A 559 42.59 -22.12 -31.12
CA GLN A 559 43.35 -20.92 -31.48
C GLN A 559 44.84 -21.06 -31.13
N TYR A 560 45.16 -21.61 -29.97
CA TYR A 560 46.55 -21.89 -29.56
C TYR A 560 47.13 -23.21 -30.12
N ASN A 561 46.43 -23.91 -31.03
CA ASN A 561 46.82 -25.21 -31.59
C ASN A 561 47.08 -26.30 -30.52
N ARG A 562 46.37 -26.20 -29.38
CA ARG A 562 46.42 -27.10 -28.22
C ARG A 562 45.23 -28.06 -28.15
N PHE A 563 44.21 -27.94 -28.99
CA PHE A 563 43.06 -28.85 -29.00
C PHE A 563 43.42 -30.22 -29.59
N ARG A 564 44.05 -31.08 -28.79
CA ARG A 564 44.55 -32.42 -29.16
C ARG A 564 44.18 -33.44 -28.07
N ASP A 565 43.91 -34.67 -28.47
CA ASP A 565 43.65 -35.77 -27.52
C ASP A 565 44.90 -36.08 -26.67
N GLN A 566 44.67 -36.52 -25.44
CA GLN A 566 45.68 -36.80 -24.40
C GLN A 566 46.58 -35.61 -24.00
N LEU A 567 46.25 -34.37 -24.39
CA LEU A 567 47.03 -33.21 -23.95
C LEU A 567 46.94 -33.07 -22.41
N THR A 568 48.09 -33.12 -21.75
CA THR A 568 48.20 -33.07 -20.29
C THR A 568 48.93 -31.80 -19.85
N PHE A 569 48.42 -31.11 -18.83
CA PHE A 569 48.92 -29.81 -18.38
C PHE A 569 48.48 -29.48 -16.94
N ASN A 570 49.20 -28.55 -16.30
CA ASN A 570 48.95 -28.13 -14.93
C ASN A 570 47.92 -27.00 -14.84
N VAL A 571 47.03 -27.07 -13.85
CA VAL A 571 46.03 -26.06 -13.54
C VAL A 571 45.76 -25.98 -12.04
N SER A 572 45.42 -24.78 -11.57
CA SER A 572 44.69 -24.59 -10.33
C SER A 572 43.21 -24.81 -10.58
N LEU A 573 42.55 -25.66 -9.79
CA LEU A 573 41.10 -25.87 -9.87
C LEU A 573 40.36 -25.15 -8.74
N THR A 574 39.29 -24.43 -9.08
CA THR A 574 38.35 -23.85 -8.11
C THR A 574 36.91 -24.15 -8.50
N SER A 575 36.09 -24.59 -7.53
CA SER A 575 34.68 -24.96 -7.73
C SER A 575 33.73 -23.84 -7.31
N TYR A 576 32.74 -23.55 -8.15
CA TYR A 576 31.75 -22.48 -7.96
C TYR A 576 30.31 -23.03 -7.99
N GLY A 577 29.46 -22.51 -7.09
CA GLY A 577 28.05 -22.90 -6.98
C GLY A 577 27.76 -24.00 -5.94
N GLU A 578 26.47 -24.16 -5.60
CA GLU A 578 26.01 -25.11 -4.59
C GLU A 578 25.48 -26.43 -5.19
N GLY A 579 25.57 -27.50 -4.40
CA GLY A 579 24.96 -28.80 -4.70
C GLY A 579 25.47 -29.46 -5.99
N ASN A 580 24.52 -29.86 -6.85
CA ASN A 580 24.73 -30.77 -7.98
C ASN A 580 25.21 -30.08 -9.28
N GLY A 581 25.45 -28.76 -9.24
CA GLY A 581 25.82 -27.93 -10.38
C GLY A 581 27.14 -27.16 -10.19
N LYS A 582 28.15 -27.78 -9.56
CA LYS A 582 29.47 -27.16 -9.32
C LYS A 582 30.22 -26.94 -10.64
N GLU A 583 30.16 -25.75 -11.22
CA GLU A 583 31.09 -25.39 -12.30
C GLU A 583 32.52 -25.35 -11.75
N ILE A 584 33.49 -25.84 -12.52
CA ILE A 584 34.91 -25.76 -12.15
C ILE A 584 35.56 -24.76 -13.11
N ILE A 585 36.24 -23.75 -12.57
CA ILE A 585 37.17 -22.94 -13.36
C ILE A 585 38.56 -23.51 -13.11
N ALA A 586 39.27 -23.75 -14.21
CA ALA A 586 40.65 -24.19 -14.22
C ALA A 586 41.51 -23.03 -14.74
N THR A 587 42.56 -22.67 -13.99
CA THR A 587 43.48 -21.58 -14.34
C THR A 587 44.87 -22.16 -14.55
N THR A 588 45.48 -21.92 -15.71
CA THR A 588 46.84 -22.39 -16.01
C THR A 588 47.89 -21.57 -15.25
N GLU A 589 49.12 -22.07 -15.20
CA GLU A 589 50.29 -21.32 -14.66
C GLU A 589 50.52 -19.96 -15.35
N GLN A 590 49.97 -19.76 -16.54
CA GLN A 590 50.04 -18.54 -17.35
C GLN A 590 48.89 -17.55 -17.06
N GLY A 591 47.96 -17.89 -16.16
CA GLY A 591 46.80 -17.07 -15.80
C GLY A 591 45.56 -17.26 -16.69
N THR A 592 45.68 -17.98 -17.81
CA THR A 592 44.54 -18.28 -18.70
C THR A 592 43.53 -19.16 -17.96
N SER A 593 42.27 -18.74 -17.95
CA SER A 593 41.21 -19.46 -17.24
C SER A 593 40.20 -20.05 -18.22
N PHE A 594 39.68 -21.22 -17.90
CA PHE A 594 38.69 -21.90 -18.72
C PHE A 594 37.68 -22.67 -17.86
N LYS A 595 36.46 -22.86 -18.38
CA LYS A 595 35.37 -23.51 -17.64
C LYS A 595 35.30 -25.00 -17.99
N ILE A 596 35.10 -25.80 -16.95
CA ILE A 596 34.81 -27.23 -17.01
C ILE A 596 33.39 -27.45 -16.50
N GLU A 597 32.51 -27.88 -17.40
CA GLU A 597 31.13 -28.23 -17.13
C GLU A 597 31.03 -29.57 -16.43
N LYS A 598 30.69 -29.50 -15.13
CA LYS A 598 30.50 -30.67 -14.27
C LYS A 598 29.02 -31.09 -14.28
N SER A 599 28.59 -31.73 -15.37
CA SER A 599 27.22 -32.27 -15.42
C SER A 599 27.12 -33.64 -14.74
N HIS A 600 25.92 -33.95 -14.24
CA HIS A 600 25.59 -35.23 -13.58
C HIS A 600 25.87 -36.49 -14.41
N PHE A 601 26.03 -36.35 -15.73
CA PHE A 601 26.25 -37.44 -16.68
C PHE A 601 27.70 -37.52 -17.19
N LEU A 602 28.55 -36.54 -16.89
CA LEU A 602 29.89 -36.40 -17.49
C LEU A 602 31.05 -36.66 -16.52
N ALA A 603 30.86 -36.43 -15.21
CA ALA A 603 31.86 -36.71 -14.18
C ALA A 603 31.74 -38.13 -13.59
N ASP A 604 32.86 -38.74 -13.21
CA ASP A 604 32.90 -40.02 -12.50
C ASP A 604 32.47 -39.88 -11.04
N LYS A 605 31.87 -40.95 -10.48
CA LYS A 605 31.08 -40.91 -9.23
C LYS A 605 31.84 -40.31 -8.03
N ASP A 606 33.13 -40.59 -7.91
CA ASP A 606 33.99 -40.09 -6.84
C ASP A 606 34.45 -38.64 -7.04
N LEU A 607 34.48 -38.14 -8.28
CA LEU A 607 34.78 -36.73 -8.56
C LEU A 607 33.55 -35.83 -8.56
N LYS A 608 32.33 -36.37 -8.66
CA LYS A 608 31.06 -35.60 -8.68
C LYS A 608 30.96 -34.60 -7.53
N ASP A 609 31.12 -35.07 -6.31
CA ASP A 609 30.89 -34.25 -5.11
C ASP A 609 32.14 -33.47 -4.65
N THR A 610 33.33 -33.83 -5.15
CA THR A 610 34.61 -33.16 -4.84
C THR A 610 34.54 -31.66 -5.13
N GLN A 611 35.10 -30.88 -4.21
CA GLN A 611 35.15 -29.42 -4.23
C GLN A 611 36.62 -29.02 -4.22
N PHE A 612 37.02 -28.23 -5.20
CA PHE A 612 38.39 -27.75 -5.38
C PHE A 612 38.47 -26.28 -4.94
N ASN A 613 39.55 -25.90 -4.25
CA ASN A 613 39.72 -24.56 -3.69
C ASN A 613 41.14 -24.01 -3.93
N GLY A 614 41.50 -23.81 -5.20
CA GLY A 614 42.84 -23.37 -5.61
C GLY A 614 43.89 -24.48 -5.63
N GLU A 615 43.45 -25.74 -5.74
CA GLU A 615 44.34 -26.90 -5.68
C GLU A 615 45.09 -27.06 -7.01
N GLN A 616 46.43 -27.07 -6.95
CA GLN A 616 47.29 -27.29 -8.11
C GLN A 616 47.31 -28.77 -8.47
N VAL A 617 46.87 -29.09 -9.68
CA VAL A 617 46.75 -30.46 -10.19
C VAL A 617 47.10 -30.55 -11.67
N THR A 618 47.50 -31.74 -12.11
CA THR A 618 47.68 -32.05 -13.52
C THR A 618 46.41 -32.68 -14.08
N VAL A 619 45.90 -32.13 -15.20
CA VAL A 619 44.70 -32.61 -15.89
C VAL A 619 45.01 -33.00 -17.33
N THR A 620 44.19 -33.90 -17.90
CA THR A 620 44.31 -34.37 -19.28
C THR A 620 43.03 -34.06 -20.07
N LEU A 621 43.18 -33.38 -21.21
CA LEU A 621 42.12 -33.22 -22.21
C LEU A 621 42.00 -34.52 -23.02
N SER A 622 40.78 -35.07 -23.10
CA SER A 622 40.47 -36.30 -23.82
C SER A 622 39.28 -36.10 -24.75
N LEU A 623 39.44 -36.43 -26.03
CA LEU A 623 38.47 -36.19 -27.09
C LEU A 623 37.67 -37.47 -27.36
N GLU A 624 36.55 -37.67 -26.64
CA GLU A 624 35.75 -38.89 -26.74
C GLU A 624 34.54 -38.75 -27.67
N THR A 625 34.30 -39.71 -28.57
CA THR A 625 33.11 -39.71 -29.43
C THR A 625 31.84 -39.94 -28.61
N PRO A 626 30.80 -39.07 -28.74
CA PRO A 626 29.58 -39.20 -27.95
C PRO A 626 28.79 -40.46 -28.30
N LYS A 627 28.39 -41.23 -27.27
CA LYS A 627 27.66 -42.51 -27.42
C LYS A 627 26.22 -42.40 -27.93
N LYS A 628 25.65 -41.19 -27.97
CA LYS A 628 24.31 -40.93 -28.52
C LYS A 628 24.43 -39.85 -29.59
N LYS A 629 24.09 -40.18 -30.82
CA LYS A 629 23.95 -39.22 -31.91
C LYS A 629 22.53 -38.65 -31.89
N ALA A 630 22.38 -37.39 -32.32
CA ALA A 630 21.05 -36.82 -32.56
C ALA A 630 20.47 -37.38 -33.86
N MET A 631 19.16 -37.63 -33.91
CA MET A 631 18.46 -37.97 -35.14
C MET A 631 18.06 -36.68 -35.84
N VAL A 632 18.66 -36.43 -37.00
CA VAL A 632 18.52 -35.24 -37.84
C VAL A 632 17.56 -35.54 -38.98
N ALA A 633 16.68 -34.59 -39.30
CA ALA A 633 15.90 -34.60 -40.52
C ALA A 633 16.67 -33.82 -41.59
N ASN A 634 16.81 -34.42 -42.78
CA ASN A 634 17.51 -33.83 -43.91
C ASN A 634 16.60 -33.80 -45.14
N ILE A 635 16.70 -32.76 -45.95
CA ILE A 635 16.17 -32.73 -47.32
C ILE A 635 17.18 -33.46 -48.22
N LYS A 636 16.71 -34.45 -48.99
CA LYS A 636 17.50 -35.05 -50.05
C LYS A 636 17.55 -34.12 -51.27
N GLN A 637 18.75 -33.68 -51.64
CA GLN A 637 18.98 -32.82 -52.79
C GLN A 637 19.07 -33.63 -54.10
N ALA A 638 19.00 -32.94 -55.24
CA ALA A 638 18.96 -33.56 -56.58
C ALA A 638 20.25 -34.31 -56.96
N ASP A 639 21.39 -33.90 -56.40
CA ASP A 639 22.69 -34.58 -56.52
C ASP A 639 22.83 -35.81 -55.59
N GLY A 640 21.81 -36.08 -54.77
CA GLY A 640 21.80 -37.15 -53.78
C GLY A 640 22.39 -36.78 -52.41
N SER A 641 22.88 -35.54 -52.23
CA SER A 641 23.36 -35.06 -50.94
C SER A 641 22.21 -34.78 -49.96
N LEU A 642 22.55 -34.61 -48.68
CA LEU A 642 21.58 -34.42 -47.58
C LEU A 642 21.80 -33.05 -46.93
N LEU A 643 20.82 -32.16 -47.06
CA LEU A 643 20.78 -30.85 -46.41
C LEU A 643 20.05 -30.98 -45.06
N PRO A 644 20.73 -30.89 -43.90
CA PRO A 644 20.07 -30.98 -42.61
C PRO A 644 19.21 -29.75 -42.34
N ILE A 645 18.00 -29.94 -41.80
CA ILE A 645 17.02 -28.88 -41.54
C ILE A 645 16.56 -28.78 -40.08
N GLY A 646 16.80 -29.81 -39.25
CA GLY A 646 16.41 -29.82 -37.84
C GLY A 646 16.66 -31.17 -37.18
N GLU A 647 16.56 -31.21 -35.85
CA GLU A 647 16.74 -32.44 -35.06
C GLU A 647 15.54 -32.77 -34.17
N PHE A 648 15.40 -34.06 -33.86
CA PHE A 648 14.46 -34.53 -32.85
C PHE A 648 15.16 -34.59 -31.48
N THR A 649 14.90 -33.61 -30.62
CA THR A 649 15.49 -33.54 -29.26
C THR A 649 14.64 -34.28 -28.22
N THR A 650 14.87 -34.05 -26.92
CA THR A 650 13.93 -34.44 -25.85
C THR A 650 12.56 -33.76 -25.95
N ASN A 651 12.50 -32.56 -26.53
CA ASN A 651 11.28 -31.76 -26.60
C ASN A 651 10.29 -32.29 -27.67
N GLN A 652 10.80 -33.00 -28.69
CA GLN A 652 9.99 -33.63 -29.75
C GLN A 652 9.58 -35.08 -29.41
N LYS A 653 9.41 -35.42 -28.11
CA LYS A 653 9.10 -36.79 -27.66
C LYS A 653 7.84 -37.38 -28.31
N ALA A 654 6.80 -36.57 -28.50
CA ALA A 654 5.56 -37.00 -29.16
C ALA A 654 5.81 -37.40 -30.63
N SER A 655 6.47 -36.54 -31.40
CA SER A 655 6.80 -36.81 -32.81
C SER A 655 7.74 -38.01 -32.97
N LYS A 656 8.72 -38.20 -32.06
CA LYS A 656 9.54 -39.42 -32.01
C LYS A 656 8.70 -40.68 -31.84
N LEU A 657 7.79 -40.70 -30.87
CA LEU A 657 6.92 -41.85 -30.59
C LEU A 657 5.98 -42.14 -31.77
N ALA A 658 5.42 -41.10 -32.38
CA ALA A 658 4.54 -41.22 -33.55
C ALA A 658 5.28 -41.83 -34.76
N LEU A 659 6.42 -41.25 -35.15
CA LEU A 659 7.26 -41.80 -36.23
C LEU A 659 7.77 -43.22 -35.90
N SER A 660 8.04 -43.54 -34.63
CA SER A 660 8.44 -44.89 -34.21
C SER A 660 7.33 -45.92 -34.42
N LYS A 661 6.08 -45.58 -34.07
CA LYS A 661 4.92 -46.48 -34.24
C LYS A 661 4.69 -46.90 -35.69
N VAL A 662 5.00 -46.02 -36.64
CA VAL A 662 4.85 -46.29 -38.09
C VAL A 662 6.17 -46.74 -38.77
N GLY A 663 7.22 -47.03 -37.99
CA GLY A 663 8.50 -47.52 -38.51
C GLY A 663 9.35 -46.49 -39.27
N LEU A 664 8.99 -45.21 -39.20
CA LEU A 664 9.69 -44.09 -39.87
C LEU A 664 10.76 -43.43 -38.98
N PHE A 665 10.84 -43.72 -37.68
CA PHE A 665 11.91 -43.21 -36.80
C PHE A 665 13.10 -44.18 -36.70
N LYS A 666 13.88 -44.28 -37.78
CA LYS A 666 15.09 -45.12 -37.85
C LYS A 666 16.12 -44.52 -38.82
N GLU A 667 17.37 -44.98 -38.72
CA GLU A 667 18.43 -44.60 -39.65
C GLU A 667 18.06 -44.89 -41.10
N GLY A 668 18.30 -43.92 -41.99
CA GLY A 668 18.00 -44.03 -43.42
C GLY A 668 16.50 -44.01 -43.77
N ALA A 669 15.60 -43.80 -42.79
CA ALA A 669 14.18 -43.70 -43.07
C ALA A 669 13.92 -42.54 -44.04
N THR A 670 13.30 -42.85 -45.17
CA THR A 670 13.04 -41.90 -46.26
C THR A 670 11.54 -41.81 -46.49
N PHE A 671 10.98 -40.60 -46.50
CA PHE A 671 9.56 -40.34 -46.74
C PHE A 671 9.34 -38.96 -47.37
N GLN A 672 8.24 -38.78 -48.11
CA GLN A 672 7.85 -37.45 -48.57
C GLN A 672 7.18 -36.69 -47.43
N ALA A 673 7.50 -35.41 -47.29
CA ALA A 673 6.76 -34.49 -46.42
C ALA A 673 6.65 -33.11 -47.06
N LYS A 674 5.62 -32.35 -46.67
CA LYS A 674 5.63 -30.89 -46.85
C LYS A 674 6.17 -30.25 -45.59
N ILE A 675 7.09 -29.31 -45.74
CA ILE A 675 7.74 -28.61 -44.63
C ILE A 675 7.05 -27.26 -44.44
N ASN A 676 6.61 -27.00 -43.21
CA ASN A 676 5.95 -25.76 -42.83
C ASN A 676 6.63 -25.19 -41.57
N SER A 677 7.27 -24.03 -41.68
CA SER A 677 7.91 -23.38 -40.53
C SER A 677 6.88 -22.94 -39.50
N ARG A 678 7.23 -23.03 -38.21
CA ARG A 678 6.33 -22.62 -37.13
C ARG A 678 6.83 -21.35 -36.45
N VAL A 679 6.11 -20.25 -36.68
CA VAL A 679 6.24 -19.03 -35.89
C VAL A 679 5.73 -19.33 -34.46
N THR A 680 6.65 -19.41 -33.51
CA THR A 680 6.35 -19.72 -32.09
C THR A 680 6.82 -18.61 -31.14
N ALA A 681 7.71 -17.77 -31.64
CA ALA A 681 8.11 -16.50 -31.09
C ALA A 681 8.35 -15.50 -32.25
N ALA A 682 8.35 -14.22 -31.94
CA ALA A 682 8.68 -13.10 -32.82
C ALA A 682 9.42 -12.04 -32.00
N SER A 683 10.13 -11.12 -32.64
CA SER A 683 10.66 -9.93 -31.98
C SER A 683 9.93 -8.67 -32.43
N ILE A 684 9.81 -7.70 -31.54
CA ILE A 684 9.27 -6.37 -31.81
C ILE A 684 10.42 -5.37 -31.67
N GLU A 685 10.71 -4.63 -32.74
CA GLU A 685 11.61 -3.49 -32.74
C GLU A 685 10.78 -2.20 -32.65
N ILE A 686 10.90 -1.45 -31.55
CA ILE A 686 10.12 -0.24 -31.30
C ILE A 686 10.85 1.03 -31.76
N LYS A 687 10.08 2.10 -31.96
CA LYS A 687 10.58 3.48 -32.08
C LYS A 687 10.55 4.17 -30.70
N PRO A 688 11.69 4.36 -30.01
CA PRO A 688 11.71 4.92 -28.65
C PRO A 688 11.15 6.34 -28.56
N ASP A 689 11.19 7.10 -29.65
CA ASP A 689 10.64 8.45 -29.80
C ASP A 689 9.10 8.48 -29.94
N SER A 690 8.47 7.34 -30.19
CA SER A 690 7.01 7.18 -30.27
C SER A 690 6.37 6.61 -29.00
N LEU A 691 7.14 6.50 -27.92
CA LEU A 691 6.75 5.77 -26.72
C LEU A 691 5.92 6.65 -25.78
N GLU A 692 4.66 6.28 -25.61
CA GLU A 692 3.69 6.91 -24.71
C GLU A 692 3.48 6.00 -23.49
N TYR A 693 4.02 6.39 -22.34
CA TYR A 693 3.71 5.74 -21.07
C TYR A 693 2.30 6.13 -20.57
N PRO A 694 1.68 5.31 -19.71
CA PRO A 694 0.50 5.74 -18.96
C PRO A 694 0.80 7.04 -18.18
N ALA A 695 -0.23 7.87 -18.00
CA ALA A 695 -0.13 8.99 -17.06
C ALA A 695 0.22 8.49 -15.64
N LEU A 696 0.91 9.32 -14.85
CA LEU A 696 1.15 9.04 -13.42
C LEU A 696 -0.19 8.73 -12.71
N GLY A 697 -0.19 7.79 -11.76
CA GLY A 697 -1.40 7.20 -11.16
C GLY A 697 -2.15 6.18 -12.04
N LYS A 698 -1.77 5.98 -13.31
CA LYS A 698 -2.36 4.93 -14.20
C LYS A 698 -1.39 3.77 -14.50
N TRP A 699 -0.29 3.67 -13.76
CA TRP A 699 0.72 2.63 -13.95
C TRP A 699 0.26 1.33 -13.31
N GLN A 700 -0.36 0.46 -14.11
CA GLN A 700 -0.83 -0.84 -13.64
C GLN A 700 0.34 -1.81 -13.43
N GLY A 701 0.46 -2.35 -12.23
CA GLY A 701 1.26 -3.54 -11.96
C GLY A 701 0.53 -4.81 -12.39
N ILE A 702 1.27 -5.90 -12.65
CA ILE A 702 0.65 -7.22 -12.89
C ILE A 702 -0.17 -7.60 -11.65
N SER A 703 -1.43 -7.97 -11.84
CA SER A 703 -2.42 -8.19 -10.78
C SER A 703 -1.91 -8.90 -9.52
N GLN A 704 -1.55 -8.11 -8.52
CA GLN A 704 -1.99 -8.40 -7.17
C GLN A 704 -3.36 -7.76 -6.99
N ASN A 705 -4.23 -8.34 -6.17
CA ASN A 705 -5.53 -7.74 -5.85
C ASN A 705 -5.33 -6.46 -5.00
N THR A 706 -4.90 -5.37 -5.62
CA THR A 706 -5.03 -4.02 -5.07
C THR A 706 -6.52 -3.71 -5.02
N THR A 707 -7.12 -4.01 -3.87
CA THR A 707 -8.32 -3.29 -3.45
C THR A 707 -7.96 -1.81 -3.50
N GLU A 708 -8.71 -0.99 -4.26
CA GLU A 708 -8.57 0.46 -4.19
C GLU A 708 -8.72 0.86 -2.72
N ILE A 709 -7.64 1.32 -2.11
CA ILE A 709 -7.70 1.84 -0.75
C ILE A 709 -8.15 3.28 -0.87
N GLU A 710 -9.47 3.45 -0.96
CA GLU A 710 -10.07 4.76 -0.70
C GLU A 710 -9.67 5.20 0.72
N LEU A 711 -9.37 6.50 0.82
CA LEU A 711 -9.08 7.13 2.10
C LEU A 711 -10.29 6.97 3.04
N GLU A 712 -10.09 6.34 4.19
CA GLU A 712 -11.18 6.04 5.14
C GLU A 712 -12.01 7.32 5.43
N PRO A 713 -13.37 7.26 5.44
CA PRO A 713 -14.21 8.46 5.44
C PRO A 713 -13.93 9.45 6.57
N THR A 714 -13.57 8.96 7.75
CA THR A 714 -13.22 9.80 8.91
C THR A 714 -11.87 10.48 8.71
N ALA A 715 -10.85 9.75 8.23
CA ALA A 715 -9.55 10.32 7.84
C ALA A 715 -9.71 11.36 6.73
N LYS A 716 -10.46 11.03 5.67
CA LYS A 716 -10.78 11.95 4.56
C LYS A 716 -11.39 13.25 5.08
N ARG A 717 -12.44 13.14 5.90
CA ARG A 717 -13.09 14.31 6.49
C ARG A 717 -12.16 15.12 7.41
N PHE A 718 -11.34 14.47 8.24
CA PHE A 718 -10.36 15.19 9.06
C PHE A 718 -9.36 15.94 8.18
N ILE A 719 -8.80 15.30 7.16
CA ILE A 719 -7.85 15.91 6.21
C ILE A 719 -8.50 17.09 5.46
N GLU A 720 -9.70 16.91 4.93
CA GLU A 720 -10.47 17.98 4.27
C GLU A 720 -10.67 19.16 5.22
N THR A 721 -11.11 18.91 6.47
CA THR A 721 -11.40 19.97 7.45
C THR A 721 -10.12 20.68 7.91
N ILE A 722 -9.01 19.95 8.08
CA ILE A 722 -7.69 20.49 8.47
C ILE A 722 -7.07 21.32 7.33
N THR A 723 -7.30 20.93 6.07
CA THR A 723 -6.75 21.61 4.87
C THR A 723 -7.69 22.67 4.27
N THR A 724 -8.89 22.85 4.83
CA THR A 724 -9.81 23.92 4.43
C THR A 724 -9.38 25.25 5.07
N GLN A 725 -9.30 26.31 4.28
CA GLN A 725 -9.03 27.65 4.78
C GLN A 725 -10.15 28.14 5.73
N PRO A 726 -9.83 28.86 6.82
CA PRO A 726 -10.83 29.32 7.78
C PRO A 726 -11.74 30.39 7.17
N THR A 727 -13.05 30.28 7.36
CA THR A 727 -14.00 31.33 6.96
C THR A 727 -13.69 32.64 7.70
N LEU A 728 -13.64 33.75 6.97
CA LEU A 728 -13.44 35.10 7.52
C LEU A 728 -14.66 35.97 7.20
N LEU A 729 -15.38 36.39 8.24
CA LEU A 729 -16.40 37.44 8.16
C LEU A 729 -15.73 38.78 8.43
N HIS A 730 -15.91 39.73 7.54
CA HIS A 730 -15.35 41.07 7.66
C HIS A 730 -16.38 42.14 7.31
N ARG A 731 -16.15 43.36 7.76
CA ARG A 731 -17.04 44.50 7.51
C ARG A 731 -16.26 45.67 6.91
N PHE A 732 -16.85 46.31 5.92
CA PHE A 732 -16.34 47.52 5.27
C PHE A 732 -17.49 48.38 4.74
N GLU A 733 -17.17 49.57 4.25
CA GLU A 733 -18.14 50.42 3.54
C GLU A 733 -17.99 50.27 2.03
N GLN A 734 -19.10 50.06 1.31
CA GLN A 734 -19.12 49.92 -0.14
C GLN A 734 -20.27 50.71 -0.74
N GLN A 735 -20.09 51.24 -1.96
CA GLN A 735 -21.17 51.84 -2.73
C GLN A 735 -22.06 50.76 -3.37
N TRP A 736 -23.35 50.84 -3.07
CA TRP A 736 -24.39 49.97 -3.61
C TRP A 736 -25.47 50.80 -4.32
N GLN A 737 -26.00 50.29 -5.43
CA GLN A 737 -27.18 50.86 -6.05
C GLN A 737 -28.47 50.35 -5.38
N ASP A 738 -28.98 51.04 -4.35
CA ASP A 738 -30.31 50.78 -3.77
C ASP A 738 -31.38 51.65 -4.43
N LYS A 739 -32.50 51.03 -4.85
CA LYS A 739 -33.69 51.69 -5.45
C LYS A 739 -33.43 52.71 -6.58
N GLY A 740 -32.24 52.70 -7.20
CA GLY A 740 -31.84 53.62 -8.25
C GLY A 740 -30.97 54.80 -7.80
N GLN A 741 -30.63 54.90 -6.52
CA GLN A 741 -29.62 55.81 -5.98
C GLN A 741 -28.34 55.05 -5.62
N ILE A 742 -27.19 55.72 -5.65
CA ILE A 742 -25.91 55.16 -5.21
C ILE A 742 -25.71 55.60 -3.76
N GLU A 743 -25.72 54.65 -2.83
CA GLU A 743 -25.53 54.89 -1.40
C GLU A 743 -24.33 54.08 -0.90
N THR A 744 -23.52 54.67 -0.02
CA THR A 744 -22.47 53.94 0.69
C THR A 744 -23.10 53.25 1.89
N LEU A 745 -23.09 51.92 1.91
CA LEU A 745 -23.75 51.11 2.93
C LEU A 745 -22.75 50.20 3.67
N PRO A 746 -22.97 49.93 4.98
CA PRO A 746 -22.25 48.90 5.71
C PRO A 746 -22.41 47.55 5.02
N THR A 747 -21.28 46.93 4.70
CA THR A 747 -21.18 45.73 3.88
C THR A 747 -20.46 44.65 4.66
N LEU A 748 -21.05 43.45 4.71
CA LEU A 748 -20.39 42.26 5.18
C LEU A 748 -19.73 41.56 3.99
N GLY A 749 -18.42 41.32 4.10
CA GLY A 749 -17.68 40.41 3.25
C GLY A 749 -17.50 39.07 3.94
N LEU A 750 -17.72 37.99 3.20
CA LEU A 750 -17.60 36.62 3.67
C LEU A 750 -16.61 35.89 2.75
N SER A 751 -15.38 35.77 3.22
CA SER A 751 -14.30 35.06 2.53
C SER A 751 -14.32 33.59 2.97
N VAL A 752 -14.64 32.70 2.03
CA VAL A 752 -14.68 31.25 2.24
C VAL A 752 -13.66 30.53 1.35
N ASP A 753 -13.14 29.39 1.80
CA ASP A 753 -12.34 28.49 0.95
C ASP A 753 -13.07 28.22 -0.38
N LEU A 754 -12.34 28.23 -1.49
CA LEU A 754 -12.90 28.01 -2.84
C LEU A 754 -13.76 26.73 -2.97
N ASN A 755 -13.44 25.64 -2.25
CA ASN A 755 -14.30 24.44 -2.24
C ASN A 755 -15.66 24.66 -1.57
N ARG A 756 -15.81 25.69 -0.73
CA ARG A 756 -17.06 26.03 -0.03
C ARG A 756 -17.92 27.03 -0.78
N VAL A 757 -17.43 27.66 -1.85
CA VAL A 757 -18.18 28.68 -2.60
C VAL A 757 -19.54 28.16 -3.11
N ALA A 758 -19.62 26.91 -3.56
CA ALA A 758 -20.90 26.29 -3.95
C ALA A 758 -21.89 26.20 -2.78
N ALA A 759 -21.47 25.60 -1.65
CA ALA A 759 -22.30 25.45 -0.47
C ALA A 759 -22.66 26.80 0.19
N THR A 760 -21.77 27.79 0.13
CA THR A 760 -22.03 29.15 0.61
C THR A 760 -23.05 29.87 -0.28
N LYS A 761 -22.98 29.69 -1.61
CA LYS A 761 -24.00 30.17 -2.54
C LYS A 761 -25.37 29.57 -2.21
N GLU A 762 -25.47 28.24 -2.14
CA GLU A 762 -26.70 27.53 -1.79
C GLU A 762 -27.27 27.96 -0.42
N PHE A 763 -26.41 28.20 0.57
CA PHE A 763 -26.79 28.72 1.87
C PHE A 763 -27.41 30.13 1.78
N LEU A 764 -26.75 31.07 1.10
CA LEU A 764 -27.24 32.45 0.96
C LEU A 764 -28.56 32.48 0.18
N GLU A 765 -28.69 31.66 -0.86
CA GLU A 765 -29.93 31.49 -1.64
C GLU A 765 -31.06 30.88 -0.79
N LYS A 766 -30.79 29.83 -0.01
CA LYS A 766 -31.75 29.20 0.91
C LYS A 766 -32.32 30.21 1.92
N TYR A 767 -31.47 31.06 2.50
CA TYR A 767 -31.89 32.09 3.45
C TYR A 767 -32.29 33.42 2.80
N HIS A 768 -32.41 33.46 1.47
CA HIS A 768 -32.86 34.61 0.69
C HIS A 768 -32.02 35.89 0.91
N ILE A 769 -30.74 35.73 1.25
CA ILE A 769 -29.81 36.83 1.52
C ILE A 769 -29.25 37.35 0.17
N PRO A 770 -29.46 38.62 -0.19
CA PRO A 770 -28.86 39.19 -1.40
C PRO A 770 -27.32 39.23 -1.27
N TYR A 771 -26.62 38.68 -2.28
CA TYR A 771 -25.17 38.62 -2.30
C TYR A 771 -24.60 38.94 -3.68
N LYS A 772 -23.35 39.41 -3.72
CA LYS A 772 -22.50 39.45 -4.90
C LYS A 772 -21.29 38.53 -4.67
N LEU A 773 -21.07 37.56 -5.55
CA LEU A 773 -19.83 36.79 -5.60
C LEU A 773 -18.82 37.58 -6.44
N ILE A 774 -17.66 37.90 -5.87
CA ILE A 774 -16.62 38.68 -6.56
C ILE A 774 -15.79 37.75 -7.49
N PRO A 775 -15.54 38.11 -8.76
CA PRO A 775 -14.65 37.36 -9.66
C PRO A 775 -13.24 37.21 -9.10
N LEU A 776 -12.56 36.10 -9.41
CA LEU A 776 -11.24 35.78 -8.84
C LEU A 776 -10.08 36.59 -9.43
N ASP A 777 -10.31 37.22 -10.59
CA ASP A 777 -9.43 38.12 -11.31
C ASP A 777 -9.65 39.61 -10.96
N ASP A 778 -10.64 39.92 -10.12
CA ASP A 778 -10.87 41.28 -9.62
C ASP A 778 -9.76 41.70 -8.65
N LYS A 779 -9.14 42.86 -8.93
CA LYS A 779 -8.02 43.40 -8.14
C LYS A 779 -8.37 43.63 -6.66
N SER A 780 -9.65 43.84 -6.35
CA SER A 780 -10.12 44.07 -4.97
C SER A 780 -10.01 42.84 -4.08
N VAL A 781 -9.89 41.63 -4.64
CA VAL A 781 -9.80 40.36 -3.90
C VAL A 781 -8.55 39.54 -4.27
N GLN A 782 -7.49 40.20 -4.77
CA GLN A 782 -6.27 39.51 -5.19
C GLN A 782 -5.59 38.76 -4.03
N LEU A 783 -5.55 39.34 -2.82
CA LEU A 783 -4.91 38.71 -1.66
C LEU A 783 -5.67 37.46 -1.18
N GLU A 784 -6.99 37.44 -1.39
CA GLU A 784 -7.91 36.35 -1.14
C GLU A 784 -7.76 35.26 -2.18
N SER A 785 -7.76 35.60 -3.48
CA SER A 785 -7.65 34.61 -4.56
C SER A 785 -6.27 33.93 -4.57
N GLU A 786 -5.18 34.66 -4.29
CA GLU A 786 -3.84 34.10 -4.03
C GLU A 786 -3.79 33.09 -2.85
N ARG A 787 -4.78 33.15 -1.94
CA ARG A 787 -4.92 32.25 -0.78
C ARG A 787 -6.01 31.19 -0.95
N SER A 788 -6.60 31.10 -2.15
CA SER A 788 -7.72 30.21 -2.49
C SER A 788 -9.02 30.49 -1.72
N TYR A 789 -9.32 31.77 -1.54
CA TYR A 789 -10.63 32.24 -1.08
C TYR A 789 -11.53 32.67 -2.26
N GLY A 790 -12.83 32.41 -2.12
CA GLY A 790 -13.88 33.14 -2.83
C GLY A 790 -14.58 34.12 -1.87
N VAL A 791 -14.91 35.32 -2.36
CA VAL A 791 -15.46 36.41 -1.54
C VAL A 791 -16.90 36.71 -1.95
N PHE A 792 -17.80 36.61 -0.98
CA PHE A 792 -19.19 37.08 -1.10
C PHE A 792 -19.32 38.43 -0.40
N THR A 793 -19.94 39.43 -1.03
CA THR A 793 -20.34 40.69 -0.36
C THR A 793 -21.85 40.78 -0.26
N MET A 794 -22.34 41.28 0.87
CA MET A 794 -23.77 41.42 1.18
C MET A 794 -24.00 42.67 2.04
N ILE A 795 -25.12 43.37 1.82
CA ILE A 795 -25.46 44.56 2.62
C ILE A 795 -25.78 44.10 4.05
N GLU A 796 -25.16 44.71 5.06
CA GLU A 796 -25.23 44.25 6.46
C GLU A 796 -26.67 44.27 7.01
N SER A 797 -27.52 45.19 6.54
CA SER A 797 -28.94 45.28 6.91
C SER A 797 -29.83 44.18 6.31
N ASP A 798 -29.37 43.54 5.24
CA ASP A 798 -30.16 42.56 4.48
C ASP A 798 -29.84 41.12 4.96
N VAL A 799 -28.94 40.95 5.92
CA VAL A 799 -28.66 39.70 6.64
C VAL A 799 -29.52 39.62 7.92
N PRO A 800 -30.38 38.60 8.08
CA PRO A 800 -31.15 38.40 9.31
C PRO A 800 -30.26 38.36 10.57
N THR A 801 -30.69 38.99 11.67
CA THR A 801 -29.85 39.19 12.89
C THR A 801 -29.32 37.88 13.47
N ASN A 802 -30.17 36.87 13.50
CA ASN A 802 -29.91 35.46 13.77
C ASN A 802 -28.80 34.86 12.88
N ILE A 803 -28.92 34.94 11.55
CA ILE A 803 -27.86 34.48 10.64
C ILE A 803 -26.57 35.28 10.85
N ARG A 804 -26.65 36.60 11.07
CA ARG A 804 -25.47 37.45 11.33
C ARG A 804 -24.73 37.04 12.61
N GLN A 805 -25.44 36.78 13.70
CA GLN A 805 -24.87 36.24 14.94
C GLN A 805 -24.24 34.86 14.74
N TRP A 806 -24.90 33.98 13.97
CA TRP A 806 -24.35 32.67 13.62
C TRP A 806 -23.08 32.78 12.77
N MET A 807 -23.06 33.65 11.74
CA MET A 807 -21.88 33.88 10.90
C MET A 807 -20.71 34.46 11.71
N GLU A 808 -20.98 35.36 12.65
CA GLU A 808 -19.98 35.91 13.57
C GLU A 808 -19.38 34.83 14.47
N GLN A 809 -20.21 33.97 15.07
CA GLN A 809 -19.74 32.84 15.88
C GLN A 809 -18.92 31.84 15.04
N ALA A 810 -19.41 31.47 13.85
CA ALA A 810 -18.75 30.54 12.94
C ALA A 810 -17.39 31.06 12.43
N SER A 811 -17.27 32.38 12.24
CA SER A 811 -16.04 33.05 11.76
C SER A 811 -15.11 33.50 12.88
N LYS A 812 -15.51 33.28 14.15
CA LYS A 812 -14.79 33.70 15.37
C LYS A 812 -14.62 35.23 15.50
N GLY A 813 -15.68 35.96 15.15
CA GLY A 813 -15.75 37.42 15.18
C GLY A 813 -15.93 38.04 13.79
N ILE A 814 -16.25 39.35 13.77
CA ILE A 814 -16.24 40.19 12.57
C ILE A 814 -14.94 40.99 12.55
N PHE A 815 -14.16 40.87 11.48
CA PHE A 815 -12.96 41.68 11.28
C PHE A 815 -13.29 43.01 10.60
N ASP A 816 -12.76 44.12 11.10
CA ASP A 816 -12.83 45.39 10.37
C ASP A 816 -11.84 45.36 9.20
N ALA A 817 -12.36 45.57 7.98
CA ALA A 817 -11.62 45.67 6.74
C ALA A 817 -11.34 47.11 6.31
N ASN A 818 -12.07 48.11 6.85
CA ASN A 818 -11.77 49.53 6.62
C ASN A 818 -10.38 49.89 7.18
N ASN A 819 -9.57 50.61 6.40
CA ASN A 819 -8.28 51.11 6.87
C ASN A 819 -8.52 52.39 7.70
N SER A 820 -8.34 52.28 9.01
CA SER A 820 -8.53 53.39 9.97
C SER A 820 -7.37 54.40 10.00
N ASP A 821 -6.25 54.08 9.37
CA ASP A 821 -5.06 54.93 9.21
C ASP A 821 -4.44 54.66 7.83
N GLU A 822 -3.99 55.70 7.11
CA GLU A 822 -3.38 55.59 5.76
C GLU A 822 -2.18 54.64 5.67
N ASN A 823 -1.51 54.36 6.80
CA ASN A 823 -0.28 53.56 6.88
C ASN A 823 -0.44 52.24 7.65
N ALA A 824 -1.66 51.86 8.07
CA ALA A 824 -1.87 50.67 8.91
C ALA A 824 -2.86 49.68 8.28
N LEU A 825 -2.41 48.44 8.09
CA LEU A 825 -3.27 47.32 7.67
C LEU A 825 -4.45 47.15 8.64
N SER A 826 -5.67 47.10 8.12
CA SER A 826 -6.87 46.80 8.91
C SER A 826 -6.84 45.39 9.53
N SER A 827 -7.73 45.14 10.48
CA SER A 827 -7.72 43.88 11.25
C SER A 827 -7.98 42.65 10.37
N TYR A 828 -8.81 42.81 9.34
CA TYR A 828 -9.05 41.79 8.31
C TYR A 828 -7.79 41.49 7.50
N HIS A 829 -7.13 42.49 6.92
CA HIS A 829 -5.92 42.26 6.12
C HIS A 829 -4.77 41.67 6.94
N LYS A 830 -4.61 42.07 8.21
CA LYS A 830 -3.68 41.41 9.15
C LYS A 830 -4.02 39.93 9.34
N LYS A 831 -5.31 39.58 9.47
CA LYS A 831 -5.77 38.21 9.60
C LYS A 831 -5.57 37.40 8.31
N LEU A 832 -5.90 37.96 7.16
CA LEU A 832 -5.71 37.34 5.84
C LEU A 832 -4.24 37.07 5.54
N ILE A 833 -3.34 38.04 5.80
CA ILE A 833 -1.89 37.87 5.60
C ILE A 833 -1.30 36.83 6.55
N SER A 834 -1.86 36.65 7.76
CA SER A 834 -1.45 35.58 8.68
C SER A 834 -1.80 34.16 8.20
N ILE A 835 -2.66 34.04 7.18
CA ILE A 835 -3.04 32.77 6.58
C ILE A 835 -2.14 32.52 5.38
N LEU A 836 -1.45 31.38 5.41
CA LEU A 836 -0.53 30.98 4.34
C LEU A 836 -1.33 30.54 3.10
N PRO A 837 -0.83 30.85 1.89
CA PRO A 837 -1.40 30.30 0.66
C PRO A 837 -1.23 28.78 0.61
N LEU A 838 -2.19 28.09 -0.03
CA LEU A 838 -2.11 26.65 -0.26
C LEU A 838 -1.01 26.32 -1.29
N SER A 839 -0.60 25.05 -1.39
CA SER A 839 0.34 24.63 -2.44
C SER A 839 -0.29 24.73 -3.84
N ASN A 840 0.51 24.99 -4.88
CA ASN A 840 0.02 25.22 -6.26
C ASN A 840 -0.96 24.13 -6.75
N ASN A 841 -0.69 22.86 -6.45
CA ASN A 841 -1.56 21.73 -6.83
C ASN A 841 -2.94 21.84 -6.14
N GLN A 842 -2.96 22.17 -4.84
CA GLN A 842 -4.20 22.39 -4.10
C GLN A 842 -4.93 23.64 -4.62
N GLN A 843 -4.23 24.72 -4.93
CA GLN A 843 -4.85 25.92 -5.52
C GLN A 843 -5.55 25.58 -6.86
N GLN A 844 -4.90 24.79 -7.71
CA GLN A 844 -5.48 24.33 -8.99
C GLN A 844 -6.69 23.41 -8.80
N GLU A 845 -6.63 22.48 -7.84
CA GLU A 845 -7.75 21.61 -7.46
C GLU A 845 -8.95 22.44 -6.97
N ARG A 846 -8.72 23.36 -6.03
CA ARG A 846 -9.74 24.28 -5.49
C ARG A 846 -10.38 25.14 -6.58
N LEU A 847 -9.57 25.68 -7.50
CA LEU A 847 -10.05 26.43 -8.66
C LEU A 847 -10.86 25.55 -9.62
N GLN A 848 -10.44 24.31 -9.87
CA GLN A 848 -11.17 23.39 -10.74
C GLN A 848 -12.54 23.04 -10.15
N ASN A 849 -12.63 22.83 -8.84
CA ASN A 849 -13.89 22.52 -8.14
C ASN A 849 -14.85 23.72 -8.14
N SER A 850 -14.34 24.96 -8.04
CA SER A 850 -15.19 26.16 -8.01
C SER A 850 -15.66 26.66 -9.38
N LYS A 851 -15.00 26.26 -10.48
CA LYS A 851 -15.29 26.72 -11.87
C LYS A 851 -16.77 26.77 -12.23
N ALA A 852 -17.54 25.73 -11.90
CA ALA A 852 -18.96 25.65 -12.26
C ALA A 852 -19.80 26.79 -11.63
N VAL A 853 -19.43 27.23 -10.42
CA VAL A 853 -20.11 28.34 -9.74
C VAL A 853 -19.77 29.66 -10.42
N TYR A 854 -18.48 29.90 -10.72
CA TYR A 854 -18.04 31.13 -11.36
C TYR A 854 -18.52 31.27 -12.82
N HIS A 855 -18.60 30.17 -13.57
CA HIS A 855 -19.16 30.17 -14.93
C HIS A 855 -20.68 30.38 -15.00
N THR A 856 -21.44 30.13 -13.92
CA THR A 856 -22.90 30.39 -13.91
C THR A 856 -23.27 31.82 -13.52
N VAL A 857 -22.34 32.63 -13.00
CA VAL A 857 -22.63 34.00 -12.54
C VAL A 857 -22.91 34.98 -13.69
N GLU A 858 -22.44 34.71 -14.92
CA GLU A 858 -22.77 35.54 -16.09
C GLU A 858 -24.26 35.46 -16.51
N THR A 859 -25.04 34.49 -15.99
CA THR A 859 -26.42 34.25 -16.44
C THR A 859 -27.44 34.14 -15.31
N THR A 860 -27.49 35.10 -14.38
CA THR A 860 -28.67 35.26 -13.51
C THR A 860 -29.12 36.71 -13.35
N LYS A 861 -30.24 37.08 -13.98
CA LYS A 861 -30.92 38.37 -13.78
C LYS A 861 -31.68 38.37 -12.44
N VAL A 862 -31.02 38.74 -11.35
CA VAL A 862 -31.71 39.09 -10.10
C VAL A 862 -32.21 40.53 -10.21
N ASN A 863 -33.52 40.72 -10.10
CA ASN A 863 -34.15 42.03 -10.31
C ASN A 863 -34.32 42.74 -8.95
N LYS A 864 -33.58 43.85 -8.75
CA LYS A 864 -33.70 44.85 -7.66
C LYS A 864 -33.29 44.45 -6.23
N ARG A 865 -31.98 44.43 -5.96
CA ARG A 865 -31.29 45.37 -5.04
C ARG A 865 -29.77 45.24 -5.22
N GLY A 866 -29.03 46.34 -5.34
CA GLY A 866 -27.57 46.33 -5.15
C GLY A 866 -26.69 45.72 -6.25
N SER A 867 -26.32 46.53 -7.25
CA SER A 867 -25.05 46.37 -7.98
C SER A 867 -24.16 47.59 -7.72
N PRO A 868 -22.82 47.48 -7.70
CA PRO A 868 -21.94 48.65 -7.79
C PRO A 868 -22.10 49.34 -9.16
N PRO A 869 -21.77 50.64 -9.28
CA PRO A 869 -21.74 51.34 -10.57
C PRO A 869 -20.76 50.66 -11.55
N SER A 870 -21.13 50.59 -12.83
CA SER A 870 -20.26 50.03 -13.87
C SER A 870 -19.23 51.07 -14.31
N GLU A 871 -17.95 50.86 -13.99
CA GLU A 871 -16.85 51.66 -14.52
C GLU A 871 -16.58 51.32 -15.99
N ASN A 872 -17.27 52.02 -16.88
CA ASN A 872 -16.83 52.27 -18.26
C ASN A 872 -16.88 53.78 -18.50
N GLY A 873 -15.89 54.49 -17.95
CA GLY A 873 -15.67 55.93 -18.09
C GLY A 873 -14.21 56.24 -17.82
N GLU A 874 -13.59 57.04 -18.69
CA GLU A 874 -12.13 57.19 -18.77
C GLU A 874 -11.50 57.83 -17.52
N HIS A 875 -10.27 57.41 -17.20
CA HIS A 875 -9.43 58.02 -16.18
C HIS A 875 -9.29 59.54 -16.37
N ASN A 876 -9.26 60.28 -15.24
CA ASN A 876 -8.11 61.14 -14.98
C ASN A 876 -7.79 61.25 -13.49
N GLN A 877 -6.50 61.44 -13.23
CA GLN A 877 -5.81 61.27 -11.94
C GLN A 877 -6.09 62.43 -10.96
N THR A 878 -5.97 62.15 -9.65
CA THR A 878 -4.83 62.68 -8.87
C THR A 878 -4.63 61.95 -7.53
N GLU A 879 -3.35 61.86 -7.13
CA GLU A 879 -2.86 61.20 -5.91
C GLU A 879 -2.88 62.14 -4.67
N ASN A 880 -2.48 61.57 -3.52
CA ASN A 880 -1.82 62.21 -2.37
C ASN A 880 -2.64 62.63 -1.13
N SER A 881 -2.79 61.66 -0.21
CA SER A 881 -2.10 61.62 1.11
C SER A 881 -2.26 62.76 2.14
N VAL A 882 -2.58 62.37 3.38
CA VAL A 882 -2.20 63.00 4.67
C VAL A 882 -2.84 64.37 5.03
N LYS A 883 -3.79 64.39 6.00
CA LYS A 883 -3.60 64.91 7.40
C LYS A 883 -4.86 64.94 8.28
N ILE A 884 -4.63 65.00 9.60
CA ILE A 884 -5.59 64.91 10.71
C ILE A 884 -5.99 66.33 11.23
N THR A 885 -7.22 66.54 11.74
CA THR A 885 -7.60 66.91 13.15
C THR A 885 -8.85 67.83 13.33
N ALA A 886 -9.70 67.45 14.31
CA ALA A 886 -10.43 68.28 15.31
C ALA A 886 -11.78 69.01 15.03
N ASN A 887 -12.81 68.46 15.70
CA ASN A 887 -13.85 69.14 16.54
C ASN A 887 -14.90 70.06 15.83
N SER A 888 -16.11 70.28 16.38
CA SER A 888 -16.63 70.13 17.75
C SER A 888 -18.14 69.82 17.82
N ASP A 889 -18.62 69.35 18.99
CA ASP A 889 -19.87 69.70 19.71
C ASP A 889 -21.21 69.84 18.95
N ASN A 890 -22.40 69.44 19.42
CA ASN A 890 -22.97 68.86 20.67
C ASN A 890 -24.44 68.43 20.31
N LYS A 891 -25.36 67.87 21.13
CA LYS A 891 -25.52 67.67 22.58
C LYS A 891 -26.58 66.55 22.83
N GLN A 892 -26.55 65.92 24.01
CA GLN A 892 -27.68 65.56 24.93
C GLN A 892 -29.11 65.25 24.36
N LYS A 893 -29.86 64.24 24.85
CA LYS A 893 -29.97 63.79 26.27
C LYS A 893 -30.78 62.47 26.44
N ASP A 894 -30.41 61.66 27.45
CA ASP A 894 -31.23 60.94 28.47
C ASP A 894 -32.54 60.17 28.10
N LYS A 895 -32.93 59.03 28.72
CA LYS A 895 -32.33 58.09 29.70
C LYS A 895 -33.28 56.88 29.98
N ILE A 896 -32.71 55.77 30.50
CA ILE A 896 -33.32 54.77 31.44
C ILE A 896 -34.57 53.99 30.90
N SER A 897 -34.56 52.71 30.52
CA SER A 897 -34.02 51.44 31.07
C SER A 897 -34.94 50.71 32.07
N GLU A 898 -35.32 49.46 31.76
CA GLU A 898 -35.35 48.36 32.73
C GLU A 898 -35.26 46.99 32.02
N TYR A 899 -34.85 45.95 32.75
CA TYR A 899 -34.27 44.71 32.21
C TYR A 899 -35.28 43.65 31.75
N ILE A 900 -34.90 42.89 30.72
CA ILE A 900 -35.29 41.47 30.55
C ILE A 900 -34.00 40.63 30.65
N SER A 901 -34.11 39.44 31.25
CA SER A 901 -32.99 38.58 31.60
C SER A 901 -32.31 37.96 30.37
N PHE A 902 -30.99 37.70 30.48
CA PHE A 902 -30.15 37.08 29.44
C PHE A 902 -30.49 35.60 29.12
N ASN A 903 -31.56 35.05 29.71
CA ASN A 903 -32.00 33.66 29.54
C ASN A 903 -33.30 33.50 28.73
N ASP A 904 -34.01 34.59 28.39
CA ASP A 904 -35.43 34.54 27.98
C ASP A 904 -35.73 35.07 26.55
N ILE A 905 -34.74 35.07 25.64
CA ILE A 905 -35.00 35.23 24.19
C ILE A 905 -34.38 34.04 23.44
N PRO A 906 -35.17 33.24 22.68
CA PRO A 906 -34.65 32.10 21.94
C PRO A 906 -33.75 32.54 20.79
N SER A 907 -32.70 31.77 20.54
CA SER A 907 -32.14 31.68 19.20
C SER A 907 -33.20 31.20 18.21
N GLU A 908 -33.12 31.65 16.96
CA GLU A 908 -32.77 30.68 15.91
C GLU A 908 -33.33 29.26 16.08
N PRO A 909 -34.43 28.79 15.44
CA PRO A 909 -34.69 27.37 15.47
C PRO A 909 -33.48 26.68 14.85
N GLU A 910 -32.80 25.90 15.67
CA GLU A 910 -31.60 25.19 15.27
C GLU A 910 -31.94 24.26 14.08
N ILE A 911 -30.90 23.71 13.44
CA ILE A 911 -31.08 22.65 12.43
C ILE A 911 -32.00 21.53 12.98
N ASP A 912 -31.96 21.31 14.30
CA ASP A 912 -32.87 20.47 15.10
C ASP A 912 -34.38 20.76 14.94
N GLU A 913 -34.87 21.96 14.62
CA GLU A 913 -36.34 22.17 14.46
C GLU A 913 -36.85 21.74 13.08
N ILE A 914 -36.05 21.96 12.03
CA ILE A 914 -36.32 21.42 10.70
C ILE A 914 -36.16 19.89 10.72
N ASP A 915 -35.11 19.38 11.37
CA ASP A 915 -34.92 17.94 11.57
C ASP A 915 -36.04 17.36 12.43
N LYS A 916 -36.57 18.07 13.43
CA LYS A 916 -37.74 17.65 14.23
C LYS A 916 -39.03 17.63 13.40
N LEU A 917 -39.25 18.56 12.48
CA LEU A 917 -40.38 18.51 11.54
C LEU A 917 -40.25 17.34 10.56
N MET A 918 -39.05 17.09 10.01
CA MET A 918 -38.78 15.93 9.15
C MET A 918 -38.87 14.59 9.91
N GLU A 919 -38.41 14.55 11.15
CA GLU A 919 -38.51 13.39 12.02
C GLU A 919 -39.97 13.10 12.41
N GLN A 920 -40.75 14.13 12.74
CA GLN A 920 -42.20 13.98 12.98
C GLN A 920 -42.96 13.54 11.73
N GLN A 921 -42.52 13.93 10.53
CA GLN A 921 -43.06 13.38 9.28
C GLN A 921 -42.77 11.87 9.15
N ILE A 922 -41.53 11.45 9.34
CA ILE A 922 -41.14 10.02 9.29
C ILE A 922 -41.90 9.19 10.34
N LYS A 923 -42.09 9.71 11.56
CA LYS A 923 -42.84 9.04 12.63
C LYS A 923 -44.34 8.98 12.32
N THR A 924 -44.89 9.98 11.67
CA THR A 924 -46.29 10.01 11.19
C THR A 924 -46.54 8.96 10.12
N ASP A 925 -45.65 8.82 9.13
CA ASP A 925 -45.75 7.79 8.08
C ASP A 925 -45.72 6.35 8.63
N LEU A 926 -45.09 6.12 9.78
CA LEU A 926 -45.06 4.82 10.46
C LEU A 926 -46.30 4.55 11.33
N VAL A 927 -46.86 5.58 11.99
CA VAL A 927 -47.91 5.43 13.00
C VAL A 927 -49.32 5.61 12.43
N ALA A 928 -49.56 6.60 11.58
CA ALA A 928 -50.90 6.93 11.08
C ALA A 928 -51.61 5.75 10.38
N PRO A 929 -50.94 4.92 9.54
CA PRO A 929 -51.56 3.73 8.95
C PRO A 929 -52.04 2.70 9.98
N ILE A 930 -51.31 2.52 11.08
CA ILE A 930 -51.64 1.51 12.11
C ILE A 930 -52.73 2.05 13.06
N ALA A 931 -52.66 3.33 13.43
CA ALA A 931 -53.68 3.99 14.24
C ALA A 931 -55.06 4.01 13.54
N ALA A 932 -55.08 4.25 12.23
CA ALA A 932 -56.31 4.15 11.42
C ALA A 932 -56.89 2.72 11.38
N GLN A 933 -56.03 1.69 11.28
CA GLN A 933 -56.47 0.29 11.34
C GLN A 933 -56.95 -0.13 12.74
N PHE A 934 -56.33 0.39 13.79
CA PHE A 934 -56.74 0.14 15.17
C PHE A 934 -58.11 0.74 15.48
N LEU A 935 -58.35 2.01 15.10
CA LEU A 935 -59.68 2.63 15.19
C LEU A 935 -60.75 1.79 14.47
N LYS A 936 -60.42 1.26 13.28
CA LYS A 936 -61.33 0.43 12.47
C LYS A 936 -61.70 -0.92 13.11
N VAL A 937 -60.85 -1.49 13.97
CA VAL A 937 -61.18 -2.73 14.70
C VAL A 937 -61.81 -2.47 16.07
N GLN A 938 -61.67 -1.26 16.65
CA GLN A 938 -62.34 -0.86 17.89
C GLN A 938 -63.77 -0.37 17.65
N ASP A 939 -63.99 0.41 16.60
CA ASP A 939 -65.32 0.82 16.11
C ASP A 939 -65.55 0.26 14.70
N PRO A 940 -66.23 -0.91 14.59
CA PRO A 940 -66.53 -1.54 13.31
C PRO A 940 -67.72 -0.89 12.59
N SER A 941 -68.34 0.17 13.14
CA SER A 941 -69.36 0.91 12.41
C SER A 941 -68.76 1.55 11.15
N ASN A 942 -69.56 1.68 10.09
CA ASN A 942 -69.12 2.34 8.86
C ASN A 942 -69.26 3.87 8.92
N SER A 943 -69.14 4.44 10.13
CA SER A 943 -69.20 5.88 10.37
C SER A 943 -68.03 6.61 9.69
N PRO A 944 -68.27 7.80 9.08
CA PRO A 944 -67.21 8.64 8.52
C PRO A 944 -66.35 9.31 9.60
N THR A 945 -66.87 9.44 10.83
CA THR A 945 -66.12 9.89 12.00
C THR A 945 -65.96 8.74 12.99
N ARG A 946 -64.80 8.63 13.64
CA ARG A 946 -64.47 7.51 14.53
C ARG A 946 -63.70 8.00 15.75
N HIS A 947 -64.00 7.41 16.90
CA HIS A 947 -63.45 7.84 18.18
C HIS A 947 -63.08 6.64 19.04
N TYR A 948 -61.93 6.71 19.70
CA TYR A 948 -61.50 5.73 20.68
C TYR A 948 -60.90 6.44 21.90
N GLN A 949 -61.51 6.24 23.07
CA GLN A 949 -61.03 6.76 24.34
C GLN A 949 -60.41 5.64 25.19
N GLY A 950 -59.08 5.55 25.18
CA GLY A 950 -58.31 4.66 26.04
C GLY A 950 -57.95 5.31 27.38
N LYS A 951 -57.33 4.53 28.29
CA LYS A 951 -56.87 5.05 29.59
C LYS A 951 -55.74 6.08 29.49
N GLU A 952 -54.92 6.00 28.45
CA GLU A 952 -53.73 6.87 28.26
C GLU A 952 -53.85 7.80 27.04
N ILE A 953 -54.57 7.37 26.00
CA ILE A 953 -54.70 8.12 24.74
C ILE A 953 -56.14 8.17 24.26
N THR A 954 -56.50 9.27 23.61
CA THR A 954 -57.70 9.40 22.79
C THR A 954 -57.27 9.48 21.33
N ILE A 955 -58.02 8.82 20.45
CA ILE A 955 -57.78 8.85 19.01
C ILE A 955 -59.07 9.27 18.32
N ASP A 956 -58.98 10.35 17.54
CA ASP A 956 -60.08 10.96 16.82
C ASP A 956 -59.81 10.90 15.31
N TYR A 957 -60.80 10.50 14.53
CA TYR A 957 -60.86 10.73 13.08
C TYR A 957 -62.13 11.52 12.76
N ASP A 958 -61.97 12.76 12.30
CA ASP A 958 -63.08 13.71 12.04
C ASP A 958 -63.63 13.65 10.61
N GLY A 959 -63.13 12.72 9.79
CA GLY A 959 -63.40 12.63 8.35
C GLY A 959 -62.26 13.14 7.47
N HIS A 960 -61.40 14.01 8.00
CA HIS A 960 -60.31 14.70 7.28
C HIS A 960 -58.93 14.54 7.95
N HIS A 961 -58.87 14.56 9.28
CA HIS A 961 -57.65 14.47 10.07
C HIS A 961 -57.70 13.30 11.05
N LEU A 962 -56.57 12.61 11.20
CA LEU A 962 -56.32 11.62 12.24
C LEU A 962 -55.52 12.28 13.37
N THR A 963 -56.09 12.30 14.57
CA THR A 963 -55.49 12.95 15.75
C THR A 963 -55.29 11.96 16.88
N ILE A 964 -54.10 11.94 17.49
CA ILE A 964 -53.80 11.20 18.73
C ILE A 964 -53.51 12.22 19.83
N LYS A 965 -54.23 12.11 20.96
CA LYS A 965 -54.06 12.96 22.15
C LYS A 965 -53.66 12.11 23.36
N ASN A 966 -52.87 12.69 24.26
CA ASN A 966 -52.59 12.12 25.58
C ASN A 966 -53.67 12.57 26.57
N ASN A 967 -54.29 11.63 27.29
CA ASN A 967 -55.41 11.93 28.19
C ASN A 967 -54.98 12.51 29.55
N GLN A 968 -53.68 12.49 29.88
CA GLN A 968 -53.16 13.00 31.16
C GLN A 968 -52.88 14.50 31.15
N ASP A 969 -52.45 15.05 30.02
CA ASP A 969 -52.06 16.46 29.82
C ASP A 969 -52.85 17.15 28.70
N ASN A 970 -53.78 16.42 28.06
CA ASN A 970 -54.56 16.83 26.88
C ASN A 970 -53.71 17.26 25.67
N SER A 971 -52.42 16.91 25.64
CA SER A 971 -51.51 17.28 24.55
C SER A 971 -51.79 16.46 23.28
N ILE A 972 -51.77 17.13 22.14
CA ILE A 972 -51.81 16.48 20.82
C ILE A 972 -50.43 15.87 20.59
N LYS A 973 -50.36 14.56 20.32
CA LYS A 973 -49.13 13.84 19.94
C LYS A 973 -48.99 13.66 18.44
N MET A 974 -50.09 13.54 17.71
CA MET A 974 -50.09 13.42 16.26
C MET A 974 -51.33 14.14 15.72
N LYS A 975 -51.15 14.91 14.65
CA LYS A 975 -52.25 15.37 13.79
C LYS A 975 -51.77 15.18 12.35
N ALA A 976 -52.50 14.38 11.57
CA ALA A 976 -52.09 13.99 10.24
C ALA A 976 -53.25 13.97 9.25
N ARG A 977 -52.98 14.33 7.98
CA ARG A 977 -53.94 14.34 6.89
C ARG A 977 -53.61 13.26 5.86
N PHE A 978 -54.63 12.57 5.35
CA PHE A 978 -54.45 11.56 4.31
C PHE A 978 -54.10 12.22 2.97
N VAL A 979 -53.05 11.73 2.30
CA VAL A 979 -52.61 12.28 1.01
C VAL A 979 -52.64 11.29 -0.16
N GLY A 980 -52.78 9.98 0.10
CA GLY A 980 -52.97 8.98 -0.96
C GLY A 980 -52.44 7.59 -0.61
N VAL A 981 -52.31 6.75 -1.63
CA VAL A 981 -51.73 5.40 -1.53
C VAL A 981 -50.56 5.30 -2.51
N ASN A 982 -49.40 4.87 -2.00
CA ASN A 982 -48.21 4.69 -2.82
C ASN A 982 -48.42 3.54 -3.83
N PRO A 983 -48.32 3.77 -5.16
CA PRO A 983 -48.66 2.75 -6.16
C PRO A 983 -47.80 1.47 -6.11
N ALA A 984 -46.52 1.61 -5.72
CA ALA A 984 -45.56 0.50 -5.72
C ALA A 984 -45.62 -0.36 -4.45
N SER A 985 -45.88 0.24 -3.28
CA SER A 985 -45.93 -0.48 -2.00
C SER A 985 -47.35 -0.77 -1.50
N LYS A 986 -48.39 -0.18 -2.13
CA LYS A 986 -49.80 -0.20 -1.73
C LYS A 986 -50.08 0.24 -0.28
N LYS A 987 -49.16 1.00 0.33
CA LYS A 987 -49.32 1.60 1.67
C LYS A 987 -49.93 2.99 1.58
N SER A 988 -50.75 3.36 2.57
CA SER A 988 -51.27 4.72 2.73
C SER A 988 -50.18 5.69 3.16
N GLN A 989 -50.22 6.91 2.60
CA GLN A 989 -49.28 8.01 2.85
C GLN A 989 -50.00 9.14 3.59
N TRP A 990 -49.30 9.78 4.54
CA TRP A 990 -49.89 10.74 5.48
C TRP A 990 -48.96 11.92 5.70
N LEU A 991 -49.49 13.15 5.67
CA LEU A 991 -48.73 14.36 5.95
C LEU A 991 -48.92 14.78 7.41
N SER A 992 -47.82 15.09 8.10
CA SER A 992 -47.81 15.62 9.46
C SER A 992 -48.18 17.11 9.48
N GLU A 993 -49.15 17.48 10.31
CA GLU A 993 -49.64 18.85 10.50
C GLU A 993 -49.66 19.19 12.00
N LEU A 994 -48.51 18.94 12.65
CA LEU A 994 -48.33 19.01 14.10
C LEU A 994 -48.24 20.47 14.61
N PRO A 995 -48.97 20.88 15.66
CA PRO A 995 -48.85 22.24 16.23
C PRO A 995 -47.49 22.51 16.86
N GLU A 996 -46.98 23.75 16.79
CA GLU A 996 -45.63 24.14 17.27
C GLU A 996 -45.33 23.75 18.73
N ASN A 997 -46.31 23.90 19.64
CA ASN A 997 -46.17 23.53 21.06
C ASN A 997 -46.53 22.06 21.37
N SER A 998 -46.59 21.19 20.36
CA SER A 998 -46.88 19.77 20.54
C SER A 998 -45.64 18.98 20.98
N PRO A 999 -45.77 18.02 21.90
CA PRO A 999 -44.70 17.06 22.20
C PRO A 999 -44.43 16.04 21.09
N GLY A 1000 -45.27 15.99 20.04
CA GLY A 1000 -45.15 15.07 18.92
C GLY A 1000 -45.26 13.58 19.26
N LEU A 1001 -45.05 12.76 18.23
CA LEU A 1001 -44.83 11.32 18.37
C LEU A 1001 -43.41 11.11 18.87
N ARG A 1002 -43.29 10.56 20.09
CA ARG A 1002 -42.01 10.08 20.62
C ARG A 1002 -41.76 8.66 20.13
N ASP A 1003 -40.50 8.21 20.09
CA ASP A 1003 -40.18 6.86 19.62
C ASP A 1003 -40.83 5.74 20.45
N ALA A 1004 -41.13 6.00 21.73
CA ALA A 1004 -41.93 5.10 22.55
C ALA A 1004 -43.38 4.98 22.05
N ASP A 1005 -43.98 6.06 21.54
CA ASP A 1005 -45.31 6.02 20.90
C ASP A 1005 -45.24 5.26 19.58
N VAL A 1006 -44.22 5.52 18.75
CA VAL A 1006 -43.98 4.81 17.48
C VAL A 1006 -43.76 3.32 17.71
N GLN A 1007 -42.93 2.92 18.68
CA GLN A 1007 -42.67 1.53 19.01
C GLN A 1007 -43.91 0.84 19.60
N LYS A 1008 -44.71 1.53 20.42
CA LYS A 1008 -45.98 1.00 20.94
C LYS A 1008 -46.94 0.69 19.79
N TRP A 1009 -47.12 1.64 18.87
CA TRP A 1009 -47.97 1.50 17.67
C TRP A 1009 -47.46 0.47 16.68
N THR A 1010 -46.16 0.41 16.41
CA THR A 1010 -45.54 -0.52 15.46
C THR A 1010 -45.18 -1.88 16.08
N SER A 1011 -45.50 -2.10 17.36
CA SER A 1011 -45.22 -3.35 18.07
C SER A 1011 -45.95 -4.55 17.46
N GLU A 1012 -45.33 -5.72 17.51
CA GLU A 1012 -45.98 -6.95 17.04
C GLU A 1012 -47.16 -7.35 17.95
N ALA A 1013 -47.20 -6.87 19.20
CA ALA A 1013 -48.38 -7.00 20.06
C ALA A 1013 -49.59 -6.21 19.53
N VAL A 1014 -49.41 -4.97 19.10
CA VAL A 1014 -50.50 -4.17 18.47
C VAL A 1014 -50.88 -4.74 17.11
N LYS A 1015 -49.91 -5.15 16.27
CA LYS A 1015 -50.20 -5.79 14.98
C LYS A 1015 -50.92 -7.13 15.14
N ASN A 1016 -50.50 -7.97 16.09
CA ASN A 1016 -51.16 -9.25 16.35
C ASN A 1016 -52.52 -9.06 17.02
N TYR A 1017 -52.71 -8.04 17.86
CA TYR A 1017 -54.02 -7.66 18.37
C TYR A 1017 -54.97 -7.23 17.24
N ILE A 1018 -54.50 -6.38 16.31
CA ILE A 1018 -55.27 -5.95 15.13
C ILE A 1018 -55.62 -7.16 14.25
N LYS A 1019 -54.65 -8.04 13.93
CA LYS A 1019 -54.88 -9.27 13.17
C LYS A 1019 -55.85 -10.23 13.87
N GLN A 1020 -55.69 -10.44 15.18
CA GLN A 1020 -56.55 -11.31 15.98
C GLN A 1020 -57.98 -10.75 16.05
N LYS A 1021 -58.15 -9.43 16.19
CA LYS A 1021 -59.47 -8.79 16.15
C LYS A 1021 -60.10 -8.80 14.76
N GLN A 1022 -59.30 -8.69 13.68
CA GLN A 1022 -59.78 -8.88 12.30
C GLN A 1022 -60.30 -10.31 12.09
N VAL A 1023 -59.54 -11.32 12.50
CA VAL A 1023 -59.97 -12.73 12.43
C VAL A 1023 -61.20 -13.03 13.32
N GLU A 1024 -61.29 -12.44 14.52
CA GLU A 1024 -62.50 -12.53 15.35
C GLU A 1024 -63.72 -11.82 14.72
N GLN A 1025 -63.52 -10.72 13.98
CA GLN A 1025 -64.61 -10.01 13.29
C GLN A 1025 -65.05 -10.74 12.01
N GLU A 1026 -64.12 -11.33 11.25
CA GLU A 1026 -64.39 -12.17 10.08
C GLU A 1026 -65.13 -13.47 10.49
N ASN A 1027 -64.71 -14.12 11.58
CA ASN A 1027 -65.41 -15.28 12.13
C ASN A 1027 -66.81 -14.93 12.66
N ASN A 1028 -66.99 -13.78 13.32
CA ASN A 1028 -68.33 -13.34 13.76
C ASN A 1028 -69.25 -12.94 12.58
N HIS A 1029 -68.70 -12.45 11.45
CA HIS A 1029 -69.47 -12.26 10.22
C HIS A 1029 -69.92 -13.59 9.58
N SER A 1030 -69.11 -14.66 9.70
CA SER A 1030 -69.49 -16.01 9.24
C SER A 1030 -70.63 -16.64 10.06
N VAL A 1031 -70.72 -16.33 11.36
CA VAL A 1031 -71.77 -16.86 12.26
C VAL A 1031 -73.13 -16.17 12.06
N CYS A 1032 -73.17 -14.92 11.57
CA CYS A 1032 -74.42 -14.24 11.19
C CYS A 1032 -74.96 -14.63 9.79
N LEU A 1033 -74.24 -15.44 9.02
CA LEU A 1033 -74.72 -16.04 7.76
C LEU A 1033 -75.03 -17.54 7.89
N SER A 1034 -75.01 -18.07 9.12
CA SER A 1034 -75.41 -19.44 9.47
C SER A 1034 -76.51 -19.48 10.56
N LYS A 1035 -77.31 -18.41 10.63
CA LYS A 1035 -78.60 -18.32 11.32
C LYS A 1035 -79.62 -17.62 10.44
#